data_AF-A0A6G0UZD7-F1
#
_entry.id   AF-A0A6G0UZD7-F1
#
_cell.length_a   1.000
_cell.length_b   1.000
_cell.length_c   1.000
_cell.angle_alpha   90.00
_cell.angle_beta   90.00
_cell.angle_gamma   90.00
#
_symmetry.space_group_name_H-M   'P 1'
#
loop_
_entity.id
_entity.type
_entity.pdbx_description
1 polymer ?
#
loop_
_entity_poly.entity_id
_entity_poly.type
_entity_poly.pdbx_seq_one_letter_code
_entity_poly.pdbx_strand_id
1 'polypeptide(L)'
;MNNPFNDSNLTDAFVWNKKLEREGLTSLSKKELNELHQDKVRKNLKEMDELRRNRQARQSAKEDLELMTRERDRQMYGDYTMVEYKFHIKQARERTKIRIRENRPKPIDLLVRYSVFGVPEEEKDYDEFELVDPLTYIKNISIDDLEDLIADMKTYKKIALHKDDAFWDDMTRICEGELEKLKDIRKRKEMDEAVHSSVRDDVLSKFKGKSYKQLSEMEKSLKGTIEKNPGNGFFQAVLDQLHPYMAKQRIKERHKEKMALKLQRIREEQAREMAEHQISLGDIKIATSMKEDVEEKEEKKIVLPDVDEIQMTAEDATVMWKKVLRSIPFTLDELLDMDEDKQEQEWSSLNEAQLKVFTSRNYELGRYSPVLDSDAMPGIEVIDEKDDKKELENQRKKNRTGDGNQMTAEEADMIQAFKQGMEKDEEEFAEEEKIEKQTFLWSDKYRPRKPRYFNRVHTGFDWNKYNQTHYDLDNPPPKVVQGYRFNIFYPDLLDVTNTPSYNITECEDPDFAILRFKAGPPYEDIAFKIVNREMVRGQRRILKPPQAGDKQNSLTWWNLLSLNNFPLKRITNGIFDPTDNEVFKKVVEVHWIIEIAICYFIIKVRAYTEIDWSTYMQQTELFLNGERNYSKIDGDTGPVVYPAGHLWLYSLFYYVTNEGKNIIGGQICFLYVYLLNQIAIYWIYGSSLKIPPYVVTLITFLSYRLHSIYVLRMFNDTLAMLFCNFAMVLMICDKKKNNTILYLAMVLFSLGVGVKMNILLFAPAIALIVFFRHGLETVFKCGIVAGLTQIILGLPFLISYPKEYIFNAFNFGRVFLYKWTVFDRETKRKQRNWAVEQKDFELAQYLKEEVGYRTADKVFDLKKFNDVVLDLGCGTGFIGPNLIKENVRLLIECDISENMIRKNNSKKYEMETIRIVGDEEKIPIRNESVDLVISSLAGHWINDIPRWFRKCFEILRKDGVFIGSVFFGDTLYELRVALQLAENERLGGMGVHVSPFIDAQDVGGLLSKAGFDMITMDSDEIEVGYPNVFALLYDLQLMAESNSTIRRTPNLRRDVLIAADSIYREMFGKEGRYPATFQFLNFIAWRPGPSMPKAAKRGSQNVSFKDLGDVIENPEKYVDKKNPGKCNDKKES
;
A
#
# COMPACT_ATOMS: atom_id res chain seq x y z
N MET A 1 73.74 9.20 6.01
CA MET A 1 73.28 9.09 4.60
C MET A 1 74.52 9.06 3.73
N ASN A 2 74.70 7.99 2.96
CA ASN A 2 75.81 7.86 2.01
C ASN A 2 75.51 8.74 0.79
N ASN A 3 76.41 9.67 0.47
CA ASN A 3 76.37 10.47 -0.76
C ASN A 3 76.71 9.55 -1.95
N PRO A 4 75.74 9.13 -2.78
CA PRO A 4 75.97 8.13 -3.81
C PRO A 4 76.75 8.66 -5.02
N PHE A 5 76.99 9.98 -5.10
CA PHE A 5 77.49 10.65 -6.29
C PHE A 5 78.84 11.36 -6.08
N ASN A 6 79.40 11.29 -4.87
CA ASN A 6 80.68 11.90 -4.50
C ASN A 6 80.81 13.39 -4.89
N ASP A 7 79.68 14.09 -4.98
CA ASP A 7 79.63 15.52 -5.29
C ASP A 7 79.75 16.33 -3.99
N SER A 8 80.76 17.18 -3.91
CA SER A 8 81.11 17.97 -2.72
C SER A 8 80.14 19.12 -2.45
N ASN A 9 79.28 19.48 -3.41
CA ASN A 9 78.36 20.62 -3.30
C ASN A 9 76.91 20.24 -2.97
N LEU A 10 76.65 19.00 -2.55
CA LEU A 10 75.29 18.49 -2.33
C LEU A 10 74.53 19.23 -1.21
N THR A 11 75.25 19.90 -0.31
CA THR A 11 74.68 20.69 0.80
C THR A 11 74.31 22.11 0.41
N ASP A 12 74.73 22.59 -0.76
CA ASP A 12 74.43 23.95 -1.19
C ASP A 12 73.02 24.02 -1.79
N ALA A 13 72.20 24.92 -1.24
CA ALA A 13 70.83 25.11 -1.68
C ALA A 13 70.78 25.53 -3.16
N PHE A 14 70.09 24.74 -3.98
CA PHE A 14 69.92 24.99 -5.41
C PHE A 14 69.22 26.34 -5.65
N VAL A 15 69.91 27.27 -6.32
CA VAL A 15 69.37 28.59 -6.69
C VAL A 15 68.95 28.59 -8.16
N TRP A 16 67.66 28.81 -8.41
CA TRP A 16 67.11 28.80 -9.76
C TRP A 16 67.24 30.18 -10.44
N ASN A 17 68.41 30.45 -11.02
CA ASN A 17 68.78 31.77 -11.56
C ASN A 17 67.81 32.32 -12.62
N LYS A 18 67.28 31.47 -13.52
CA LYS A 18 66.28 31.88 -14.53
C LYS A 18 64.97 32.39 -13.93
N LYS A 19 64.60 31.92 -12.74
CA LYS A 19 63.41 32.39 -12.02
C LYS A 19 63.66 33.76 -11.39
N LEU A 20 64.85 33.98 -10.86
CA LEU A 20 65.28 35.27 -10.31
C LEU A 20 65.34 36.36 -11.39
N GLU A 21 65.80 36.02 -12.59
CA GLU A 21 65.75 36.91 -13.77
C GLU A 21 64.31 37.26 -14.15
N ARG A 22 63.42 36.27 -14.21
CA ARG A 22 62.01 36.50 -14.57
C ARG A 22 61.27 37.38 -13.56
N GLU A 23 61.56 37.22 -12.28
CA GLU A 23 60.93 37.99 -11.20
C GLU A 23 61.66 39.34 -10.94
N GLY A 24 62.76 39.62 -11.65
CA GLY A 24 63.51 40.88 -11.56
C GLY A 24 64.34 41.05 -10.27
N LEU A 25 64.64 39.96 -9.56
CA LEU A 25 65.37 39.99 -8.26
C LEU A 25 66.86 39.63 -8.39
N THR A 26 67.46 39.75 -9.58
CA THR A 26 68.86 39.38 -9.81
C THR A 26 69.88 40.26 -9.10
N SER A 27 69.52 41.48 -8.71
CA SER A 27 70.41 42.44 -8.04
C SER A 27 70.42 42.34 -6.51
N LEU A 28 69.59 41.48 -5.91
CA LEU A 28 69.43 41.36 -4.46
C LEU A 28 70.39 40.33 -3.86
N SER A 29 70.90 40.60 -2.65
CA SER A 29 71.82 39.70 -1.97
C SER A 29 71.12 38.42 -1.52
N LYS A 30 71.87 37.30 -1.38
CA LYS A 30 71.33 36.02 -0.88
C LYS A 30 70.62 36.14 0.47
N LYS A 31 71.01 37.11 1.30
CA LYS A 31 70.39 37.36 2.61
C LYS A 31 69.00 37.99 2.47
N GLU A 32 68.87 39.01 1.63
CA GLU A 32 67.60 39.68 1.36
C GLU A 32 66.60 38.75 0.66
N LEU A 33 67.08 37.90 -0.24
CA LEU A 33 66.22 36.93 -0.92
C LEU A 33 65.63 35.88 0.04
N ASN A 34 66.41 35.45 1.03
CA ASN A 34 65.95 34.53 2.08
C ASN A 34 64.97 35.20 3.04
N GLU A 35 65.17 36.47 3.41
CA GLU A 35 64.21 37.23 4.22
C GLU A 35 62.86 37.41 3.50
N LEU A 36 62.90 37.72 2.20
CA LEU A 36 61.69 37.87 1.37
C LEU A 36 60.94 36.54 1.19
N HIS A 37 61.69 35.43 1.10
CA HIS A 37 61.11 34.08 1.09
C HIS A 37 60.47 33.74 2.46
N GLN A 38 61.15 34.03 3.57
CA GLN A 38 60.61 33.81 4.91
C GLN A 38 59.35 34.64 5.18
N ASP A 39 59.30 35.88 4.72
CA ASP A 39 58.11 36.73 4.85
C ASP A 39 56.94 36.25 3.99
N LYS A 40 57.21 35.73 2.78
CA LYS A 40 56.18 35.11 1.93
C LYS A 40 55.63 33.83 2.55
N VAL A 41 56.49 33.00 3.13
CA VAL A 41 56.08 31.80 3.89
C VAL A 41 55.24 32.19 5.11
N ARG A 42 55.65 33.23 5.85
CA ARG A 42 54.92 33.72 7.04
C ARG A 42 53.55 34.30 6.69
N LYS A 43 53.41 34.99 5.56
CA LYS A 43 52.11 35.46 5.05
C LYS A 43 51.20 34.30 4.64
N ASN A 44 51.74 33.34 3.89
CA ASN A 44 50.99 32.14 3.49
C ASN A 44 50.53 31.31 4.70
N LEU A 45 51.35 31.21 5.75
CA LEU A 45 50.98 30.51 6.99
C LEU A 45 49.81 31.20 7.70
N LYS A 46 49.84 32.53 7.81
CA LYS A 46 48.72 33.31 8.40
C LYS A 46 47.43 33.14 7.61
N GLU A 47 47.51 33.17 6.28
CA GLU A 47 46.35 32.99 5.39
C GLU A 47 45.76 31.57 5.50
N MET A 48 46.62 30.56 5.60
CA MET A 48 46.21 29.16 5.84
C MET A 48 45.53 28.96 7.19
N ASP A 49 46.05 29.57 8.26
CA ASP A 49 45.45 29.50 9.60
C ASP A 49 44.09 30.21 9.68
N GLU A 50 43.92 31.28 8.93
CA GLU A 50 42.65 32.03 8.83
C GLU A 50 41.60 31.26 8.01
N LEU A 51 42.03 30.61 6.91
CA LEU A 51 41.19 29.68 6.15
C LEU A 51 40.77 28.47 6.98
N ARG A 52 41.67 27.94 7.82
CA ARG A 52 41.38 26.81 8.71
C ARG A 52 40.35 27.19 9.77
N ARG A 53 40.51 28.34 10.42
CA ARG A 53 39.52 28.90 11.37
C ARG A 53 38.15 29.13 10.71
N ASN A 54 38.12 29.67 9.50
CA ASN A 54 36.86 29.88 8.76
C ASN A 54 36.18 28.56 8.35
N ARG A 55 36.94 27.52 7.99
CA ARG A 55 36.38 26.18 7.75
C ARG A 55 35.82 25.57 9.03
N GLN A 56 36.56 25.68 10.13
CA GLN A 56 36.12 25.18 11.44
C GLN A 56 34.87 25.90 11.94
N ALA A 57 34.77 27.21 11.78
CA ALA A 57 33.59 28.00 12.14
C ALA A 57 32.37 27.71 11.25
N ARG A 58 32.57 27.45 9.95
CA ARG A 58 31.49 27.01 9.05
C ARG A 58 31.01 25.60 9.40
N GLN A 59 31.92 24.74 9.82
CA GLN A 59 31.61 23.38 10.22
C GLN A 59 30.86 23.37 11.56
N SER A 60 31.33 24.13 12.56
CA SER A 60 30.62 24.28 13.83
C SER A 60 29.25 24.95 13.67
N ALA A 61 29.13 25.99 12.85
CA ALA A 61 27.83 26.63 12.59
C ALA A 61 26.85 25.72 11.84
N LYS A 62 27.37 24.81 10.99
CA LYS A 62 26.56 23.80 10.31
C LYS A 62 26.13 22.71 11.29
N GLU A 63 27.03 22.28 12.17
CA GLU A 63 26.76 21.30 13.23
C GLU A 63 25.77 21.85 14.27
N ASP A 64 25.90 23.11 14.68
CA ASP A 64 24.97 23.81 15.58
C ASP A 64 23.59 23.98 14.95
N LEU A 65 23.53 24.34 13.66
CA LEU A 65 22.26 24.42 12.93
C LEU A 65 21.62 23.04 12.77
N GLU A 66 22.40 22.00 12.45
CA GLU A 66 21.91 20.61 12.37
C GLU A 66 21.45 20.10 13.75
N LEU A 67 22.12 20.49 14.84
CA LEU A 67 21.71 20.19 16.21
C LEU A 67 20.40 20.90 16.56
N MET A 68 20.26 22.19 16.26
CA MET A 68 19.04 22.96 16.47
C MET A 68 17.86 22.42 15.64
N THR A 69 18.12 22.00 14.38
CA THR A 69 17.10 21.35 13.54
C THR A 69 16.74 19.99 14.12
N ARG A 70 17.73 19.18 14.53
CA ARG A 70 17.47 17.89 15.20
C ARG A 70 16.79 18.04 16.55
N GLU A 71 17.02 19.10 17.30
CA GLU A 71 16.35 19.37 18.58
C GLU A 71 14.92 19.85 18.35
N ARG A 72 14.67 20.69 17.34
CA ARG A 72 13.33 21.08 16.90
C ARG A 72 12.55 19.88 16.36
N ASP A 73 13.19 19.07 15.52
CA ASP A 73 12.63 17.82 15.02
C ASP A 73 12.39 16.87 16.19
N ARG A 74 13.31 16.73 17.16
CA ARG A 74 13.11 15.87 18.34
C ARG A 74 12.01 16.38 19.27
N GLN A 75 11.80 17.70 19.40
CA GLN A 75 10.66 18.27 20.13
C GLN A 75 9.34 17.99 19.39
N MET A 76 9.29 18.21 18.08
CA MET A 76 8.15 17.86 17.23
C MET A 76 7.86 16.35 17.24
N TYR A 77 8.89 15.51 17.14
CA TYR A 77 8.80 14.05 17.22
C TYR A 77 8.44 13.57 18.62
N GLY A 78 8.86 14.26 19.68
CA GLY A 78 8.51 13.96 21.07
C GLY A 78 7.01 14.07 21.30
N ASP A 79 6.43 15.19 20.87
CA ASP A 79 4.98 15.41 20.89
C ASP A 79 4.25 14.40 19.98
N TYR A 80 4.82 14.09 18.79
CA TYR A 80 4.27 13.07 17.89
C TYR A 80 4.28 11.67 18.50
N THR A 81 5.37 11.21 19.12
CA THR A 81 5.39 9.90 19.79
C THR A 81 4.35 9.84 20.90
N MET A 82 4.15 10.92 21.66
CA MET A 82 3.15 10.95 22.73
C MET A 82 1.71 10.94 22.18
N VAL A 83 1.47 11.63 21.06
CA VAL A 83 0.20 11.58 20.33
C VAL A 83 -0.03 10.20 19.72
N GLU A 84 1.00 9.60 19.15
CA GLU A 84 0.97 8.26 18.56
C GLU A 84 0.73 7.20 19.63
N TYR A 85 1.38 7.29 20.79
CA TYR A 85 1.09 6.44 21.94
C TYR A 85 -0.36 6.60 22.38
N LYS A 86 -0.88 7.82 22.55
CA LYS A 86 -2.30 8.05 22.87
C LYS A 86 -3.25 7.46 21.83
N PHE A 87 -2.89 7.52 20.56
CA PHE A 87 -3.68 6.95 19.47
C PHE A 87 -3.68 5.41 19.51
N HIS A 88 -2.50 4.78 19.66
CA HIS A 88 -2.37 3.33 19.81
C HIS A 88 -3.13 2.82 21.05
N ILE A 89 -3.14 3.58 22.14
CA ILE A 89 -3.92 3.28 23.36
C ILE A 89 -5.41 3.27 23.07
N LYS A 90 -5.90 4.32 22.38
CA LYS A 90 -7.31 4.40 21.99
C LYS A 90 -7.69 3.23 21.08
N GLN A 91 -6.86 2.91 20.10
CA GLN A 91 -7.08 1.76 19.22
C GLN A 91 -7.05 0.41 19.97
N ALA A 92 -6.13 0.22 20.92
CA ALA A 92 -6.05 -1.01 21.71
C ALA A 92 -7.30 -1.19 22.58
N ARG A 93 -7.76 -0.12 23.26
CA ARG A 93 -9.01 -0.11 24.05
C ARG A 93 -10.22 -0.41 23.18
N GLU A 94 -10.33 0.20 21.99
CA GLU A 94 -11.44 -0.08 21.07
C GLU A 94 -11.41 -1.53 20.57
N ARG A 95 -10.25 -2.08 20.24
CA ARG A 95 -10.12 -3.50 19.88
C ARG A 95 -10.54 -4.43 21.02
N THR A 96 -10.18 -4.10 22.25
CA THR A 96 -10.61 -4.82 23.45
C THR A 96 -12.14 -4.79 23.58
N LYS A 97 -12.77 -3.61 23.42
CA LYS A 97 -14.23 -3.45 23.43
C LYS A 97 -14.92 -4.31 22.36
N ILE A 98 -14.42 -4.24 21.13
CA ILE A 98 -14.95 -5.01 19.99
C ILE A 98 -14.89 -6.51 20.27
N ARG A 99 -13.74 -7.03 20.71
CA ARG A 99 -13.58 -8.47 21.00
C ARG A 99 -14.47 -8.96 22.13
N ILE A 100 -14.67 -8.14 23.16
CA ILE A 100 -15.58 -8.45 24.27
C ILE A 100 -17.02 -8.51 23.75
N ARG A 101 -17.45 -7.53 22.94
CA ARG A 101 -18.79 -7.49 22.33
C ARG A 101 -19.05 -8.67 21.39
N GLU A 102 -18.01 -9.13 20.69
CA GLU A 102 -18.06 -10.27 19.79
C GLU A 102 -17.92 -11.64 20.51
N ASN A 103 -17.94 -11.69 21.85
CA ASN A 103 -17.78 -12.91 22.65
C ASN A 103 -16.50 -13.72 22.36
N ARG A 104 -15.43 -13.04 21.93
CA ARG A 104 -14.09 -13.64 21.72
C ARG A 104 -12.99 -12.89 22.49
N PRO A 105 -13.19 -12.60 23.78
CA PRO A 105 -12.22 -11.80 24.53
C PRO A 105 -10.91 -12.57 24.71
N LYS A 106 -9.78 -11.91 24.50
CA LYS A 106 -8.48 -12.45 24.94
C LYS A 106 -8.32 -12.27 26.45
N PRO A 107 -7.45 -13.04 27.11
CA PRO A 107 -7.19 -12.87 28.54
C PRO A 107 -6.81 -11.43 28.93
N ILE A 108 -6.04 -10.71 28.10
CA ILE A 108 -5.71 -9.31 28.34
C ILE A 108 -6.94 -8.39 28.31
N ASP A 109 -7.89 -8.66 27.42
CA ASP A 109 -9.11 -7.86 27.25
C ASP A 109 -9.96 -7.90 28.53
N LEU A 110 -10.07 -9.09 29.13
CA LEU A 110 -10.78 -9.31 30.40
C LEU A 110 -10.08 -8.65 31.59
N LEU A 111 -8.74 -8.65 31.61
CA LEU A 111 -7.95 -8.01 32.65
C LEU A 111 -8.00 -6.48 32.57
N VAL A 112 -8.01 -5.91 31.36
CA VAL A 112 -8.21 -4.48 31.14
C VAL A 112 -9.61 -4.09 31.63
N ARG A 113 -10.66 -4.82 31.24
CA ARG A 113 -12.03 -4.60 31.72
C ARG A 113 -12.13 -4.66 33.26
N TYR A 114 -11.46 -5.65 33.87
CA TYR A 114 -11.39 -5.77 35.33
C TYR A 114 -10.68 -4.58 36.00
N SER A 115 -9.58 -4.10 35.41
CA SER A 115 -8.80 -2.98 35.98
C SER A 115 -9.62 -1.69 36.07
N VAL A 116 -10.43 -1.40 35.05
CA VAL A 116 -11.24 -0.19 34.91
C VAL A 116 -12.44 -0.13 35.87
N PHE A 117 -12.92 -1.26 36.39
CA PHE A 117 -14.05 -1.31 37.33
C PHE A 117 -13.82 -0.43 38.58
N GLY A 118 -14.74 0.49 38.87
CA GLY A 118 -14.65 1.44 39.99
C GLY A 118 -14.08 2.82 39.63
N VAL A 119 -13.77 3.08 38.35
CA VAL A 119 -13.30 4.39 37.85
C VAL A 119 -14.40 5.03 36.99
N PRO A 120 -15.19 6.00 37.50
CA PRO A 120 -16.41 6.48 36.85
C PRO A 120 -16.25 7.04 35.43
N GLU A 121 -15.10 7.64 35.10
CA GLU A 121 -14.85 8.19 33.76
C GLU A 121 -14.53 7.11 32.72
N GLU A 122 -13.85 6.03 33.11
CA GLU A 122 -13.44 4.96 32.20
C GLU A 122 -14.45 3.81 32.15
N GLU A 123 -15.30 3.69 33.18
CA GLU A 123 -16.31 2.63 33.30
C GLU A 123 -17.53 2.86 32.39
N LYS A 124 -17.86 4.12 32.05
CA LYS A 124 -18.95 4.46 31.10
C LYS A 124 -18.79 3.84 29.72
N ASP A 125 -17.56 3.51 29.36
CA ASP A 125 -17.17 2.98 28.07
C ASP A 125 -17.36 1.46 27.94
N TYR A 126 -17.75 0.77 29.03
CA TYR A 126 -17.93 -0.67 29.07
C TYR A 126 -19.32 -1.05 29.60
N ASP A 127 -19.98 -2.01 28.95
CA ASP A 127 -21.26 -2.54 29.40
C ASP A 127 -21.12 -3.22 30.78
N GLU A 128 -22.23 -3.27 31.53
CA GLU A 128 -22.27 -3.94 32.83
C GLU A 128 -21.80 -5.40 32.73
N PHE A 129 -21.00 -5.87 33.71
CA PHE A 129 -20.44 -7.21 33.69
C PHE A 129 -20.27 -7.86 35.05
N GLU A 130 -20.25 -9.18 35.04
CA GLU A 130 -19.88 -9.98 36.20
C GLU A 130 -18.39 -9.82 36.50
N LEU A 131 -18.08 -9.35 37.71
CA LEU A 131 -16.71 -9.18 38.14
C LEU A 131 -16.18 -10.59 38.48
N VAL A 132 -15.20 -11.09 37.73
CA VAL A 132 -14.63 -12.43 37.97
C VAL A 132 -13.21 -12.29 38.55
N ASP A 133 -12.79 -13.23 39.38
CA ASP A 133 -11.44 -13.25 39.97
C ASP A 133 -10.37 -13.26 38.85
N PRO A 134 -9.47 -12.26 38.77
CA PRO A 134 -8.44 -12.18 37.72
C PRO A 134 -7.57 -13.44 37.60
N LEU A 135 -7.42 -14.20 38.68
CA LEU A 135 -6.64 -15.44 38.70
C LEU A 135 -7.30 -16.58 37.93
N THR A 136 -8.61 -16.52 37.65
CA THR A 136 -9.27 -17.54 36.82
C THR A 136 -8.86 -17.43 35.37
N TYR A 137 -8.60 -16.20 34.90
CA TYR A 137 -8.25 -15.96 33.49
C TYR A 137 -6.89 -16.56 33.12
N ILE A 138 -5.98 -16.74 34.08
CA ILE A 138 -4.63 -17.29 33.84
C ILE A 138 -4.62 -18.83 33.90
N LYS A 139 -5.68 -19.49 34.39
CA LYS A 139 -5.71 -20.94 34.53
C LYS A 139 -5.82 -21.63 33.16
N ASN A 140 -4.98 -22.63 32.92
CA ASN A 140 -4.96 -23.48 31.72
C ASN A 140 -4.62 -22.76 30.40
N ILE A 141 -3.87 -21.66 30.46
CA ILE A 141 -3.29 -21.01 29.27
C ILE A 141 -2.05 -21.79 28.79
N SER A 142 -1.79 -21.78 27.47
CA SER A 142 -0.59 -22.37 26.86
C SER A 142 0.69 -21.57 27.20
N ILE A 143 1.87 -22.15 26.98
CA ILE A 143 3.14 -21.45 27.23
C ILE A 143 3.27 -20.22 26.33
N ASP A 144 2.91 -20.35 25.05
CA ASP A 144 3.06 -19.30 24.04
C ASP A 144 2.06 -18.15 24.32
N ASP A 145 0.81 -18.48 24.63
CA ASP A 145 -0.21 -17.48 24.98
C ASP A 145 0.11 -16.73 26.30
N LEU A 146 0.82 -17.39 27.23
CA LEU A 146 1.24 -16.77 28.49
C LEU A 146 2.43 -15.81 28.27
N GLU A 147 3.33 -16.12 27.34
CA GLU A 147 4.40 -15.21 26.91
C GLU A 147 3.84 -13.96 26.22
N ASP A 148 2.88 -14.16 25.31
CA ASP A 148 2.15 -13.07 24.64
C ASP A 148 1.41 -12.20 25.66
N LEU A 149 0.72 -12.82 26.62
CA LEU A 149 0.01 -12.11 27.68
C LEU A 149 0.95 -11.26 28.55
N ILE A 150 2.16 -11.74 28.86
CA ILE A 150 3.18 -10.98 29.60
C ILE A 150 3.66 -9.77 28.78
N ALA A 151 3.87 -9.94 27.48
CA ALA A 151 4.27 -8.85 26.59
C ALA A 151 3.18 -7.77 26.49
N ASP A 152 1.92 -8.19 26.38
CA ASP A 152 0.76 -7.32 26.36
C ASP A 152 0.61 -6.55 27.68
N MET A 153 0.70 -7.23 28.85
CA MET A 153 0.65 -6.59 30.17
C MET A 153 1.75 -5.54 30.36
N LYS A 154 2.98 -5.84 29.91
CA LYS A 154 4.12 -4.89 29.97
C LYS A 154 3.89 -3.67 29.07
N THR A 155 3.19 -3.85 27.96
CA THR A 155 2.81 -2.77 27.04
C THR A 155 1.74 -1.88 27.68
N TYR A 156 0.69 -2.47 28.25
CA TYR A 156 -0.35 -1.74 29.00
C TYR A 156 0.21 -1.01 30.23
N LYS A 157 1.22 -1.57 30.92
CA LYS A 157 1.93 -0.90 32.01
C LYS A 157 2.63 0.38 31.56
N LYS A 158 3.37 0.35 30.44
CA LYS A 158 4.06 1.54 29.90
C LYS A 158 3.09 2.66 29.49
N ILE A 159 1.86 2.25 29.17
CA ILE A 159 0.78 3.06 28.61
C ILE A 159 -0.07 3.73 29.69
N ALA A 160 -0.36 3.02 30.79
CA ALA A 160 -1.21 3.52 31.88
C ALA A 160 -0.37 4.43 32.79
N LEU A 161 -0.40 5.75 32.54
CA LEU A 161 0.23 6.73 33.44
C LEU A 161 -0.33 6.62 34.88
N HIS A 162 0.43 5.95 35.75
CA HIS A 162 0.54 6.15 37.21
C HIS A 162 -0.66 5.92 38.14
N LYS A 163 -1.79 5.35 37.70
CA LYS A 163 -2.90 5.04 38.63
C LYS A 163 -2.97 3.58 39.10
N ASP A 164 -2.47 2.60 38.33
CA ASP A 164 -2.67 1.18 38.62
C ASP A 164 -1.45 0.26 38.39
N ASP A 165 -0.24 0.81 38.49
CA ASP A 165 1.02 0.10 38.24
C ASP A 165 1.18 -1.17 39.10
N ALA A 166 0.71 -1.13 40.35
CA ALA A 166 0.83 -2.24 41.29
C ALA A 166 0.04 -3.49 40.87
N PHE A 167 -1.12 -3.32 40.22
CA PHE A 167 -1.93 -4.44 39.73
C PHE A 167 -1.25 -5.15 38.56
N TRP A 168 -0.76 -4.38 37.59
CA TRP A 168 -0.06 -4.93 36.43
C TRP A 168 1.25 -5.61 36.80
N ASP A 169 1.97 -5.08 37.79
CA ASP A 169 3.18 -5.72 38.33
C ASP A 169 2.87 -7.03 39.05
N ASP A 170 1.83 -7.07 39.87
CA ASP A 170 1.41 -8.30 40.54
C ASP A 170 0.94 -9.36 39.54
N MET A 171 0.16 -9.00 38.53
CA MET A 171 -0.30 -9.93 37.49
C MET A 171 0.85 -10.43 36.61
N THR A 172 1.78 -9.55 36.24
CA THR A 172 2.99 -9.93 35.49
C THR A 172 3.82 -10.93 36.29
N ARG A 173 4.05 -10.67 37.58
CA ARG A 173 4.79 -11.56 38.48
C ARG A 173 4.14 -12.94 38.61
N ILE A 174 2.81 -12.99 38.63
CA ILE A 174 2.05 -14.23 38.70
C ILE A 174 2.19 -15.03 37.40
N CYS A 175 2.05 -14.38 36.24
CA CYS A 175 2.23 -15.02 34.94
C CYS A 175 3.67 -15.53 34.75
N GLU A 176 4.68 -14.74 35.11
CA GLU A 176 6.09 -15.15 35.05
C GLU A 176 6.35 -16.39 35.94
N GLY A 177 5.81 -16.40 37.16
CA GLY A 177 5.93 -17.55 38.06
C GLY A 177 5.17 -18.80 37.59
N GLU A 178 4.07 -18.66 36.87
CA GLU A 178 3.34 -19.79 36.30
C GLU A 178 3.99 -20.30 35.00
N LEU A 179 4.58 -19.41 34.21
CA LEU A 179 5.38 -19.73 33.02
C LEU A 179 6.61 -20.56 33.39
N GLU A 180 7.33 -20.15 34.44
CA GLU A 180 8.50 -20.89 34.92
C GLU A 180 8.13 -22.30 35.38
N LYS A 181 7.00 -22.46 36.09
CA LYS A 181 6.48 -23.78 36.47
C LYS A 181 6.18 -24.65 35.25
N LEU A 182 5.50 -24.11 34.23
CA LEU A 182 5.14 -24.87 33.02
C LEU A 182 6.37 -25.24 32.20
N LYS A 183 7.36 -24.34 32.10
CA LYS A 183 8.66 -24.61 31.46
C LYS A 183 9.45 -25.67 32.22
N ASP A 184 9.48 -25.60 33.55
CA ASP A 184 10.12 -26.62 34.41
C ASP A 184 9.42 -27.99 34.27
N ILE A 185 8.10 -28.04 34.10
CA ILE A 185 7.36 -29.30 33.86
C ILE A 185 7.68 -29.87 32.47
N ARG A 186 7.78 -29.02 31.44
CA ARG A 186 8.16 -29.43 30.08
C ARG A 186 9.60 -29.97 30.04
N LYS A 187 10.52 -29.27 30.69
CA LYS A 187 11.94 -29.67 30.79
C LYS A 187 12.12 -30.99 31.56
N ARG A 188 11.30 -31.22 32.59
CA ARG A 188 11.24 -32.50 33.34
C ARG A 188 10.66 -33.66 32.53
N LYS A 189 9.85 -33.41 31.50
CA LYS A 189 9.37 -34.43 30.57
C LYS A 189 10.44 -34.91 29.57
N GLU A 190 11.51 -34.13 29.40
CA GLU A 190 12.60 -34.40 28.45
C GLU A 190 13.85 -34.98 29.13
N MET A 191 13.95 -34.95 30.46
CA MET A 191 15.12 -35.42 31.21
C MET A 191 14.69 -36.15 32.49
N ASP A 192 14.87 -37.47 32.54
CA ASP A 192 14.65 -38.30 33.73
C ASP A 192 15.75 -38.04 34.77
N GLU A 193 15.61 -36.99 35.57
CA GLU A 193 16.37 -36.83 36.82
C GLU A 193 15.46 -36.40 37.97
N ALA A 194 15.14 -37.37 38.82
CA ALA A 194 14.32 -37.24 40.02
C ALA A 194 15.20 -37.01 41.26
N VAL A 195 15.74 -35.81 41.46
CA VAL A 195 16.36 -35.43 42.76
C VAL A 195 16.22 -33.93 43.02
N HIS A 196 15.02 -33.47 43.43
CA HIS A 196 14.79 -32.26 44.28
C HIS A 196 13.29 -31.96 44.56
N SER A 197 12.37 -32.90 44.32
CA SER A 197 10.91 -32.68 44.41
C SER A 197 10.40 -32.49 45.84
N SER A 198 10.91 -33.27 46.80
CA SER A 198 10.41 -33.27 48.19
C SER A 198 10.56 -31.91 48.88
N VAL A 199 11.70 -31.24 48.69
CA VAL A 199 11.97 -29.95 49.35
C VAL A 199 11.13 -28.82 48.75
N ARG A 200 10.82 -28.84 47.44
CA ARG A 200 9.93 -27.85 46.82
C ARG A 200 8.49 -28.03 47.29
N ASP A 201 7.99 -29.26 47.35
CA ASP A 201 6.62 -29.52 47.80
C ASP A 201 6.42 -29.18 49.29
N ASP A 202 7.43 -29.41 50.13
CA ASP A 202 7.46 -29.01 51.53
C ASP A 202 7.49 -27.48 51.71
N VAL A 203 8.18 -26.75 50.83
CA VAL A 203 8.20 -25.27 50.85
C VAL A 203 6.85 -24.72 50.37
N LEU A 204 6.24 -25.31 49.35
CA LEU A 204 4.94 -24.89 48.82
C LEU A 204 3.79 -25.17 49.79
N SER A 205 3.85 -26.27 50.55
CA SER A 205 2.86 -26.57 51.60
C SER A 205 2.90 -25.52 52.72
N LYS A 206 4.09 -24.99 53.04
CA LYS A 206 4.26 -23.90 54.02
C LYS A 206 3.74 -22.54 53.57
N PHE A 207 3.51 -22.32 52.27
CA PHE A 207 2.96 -21.06 51.75
C PHE A 207 1.43 -21.08 51.63
N LYS A 208 0.83 -22.27 51.46
CA LYS A 208 -0.64 -22.41 51.33
C LYS A 208 -1.35 -21.99 52.63
N GLY A 209 -2.38 -21.15 52.50
CA GLY A 209 -3.25 -20.74 53.60
C GLY A 209 -2.76 -19.57 54.46
N LYS A 210 -1.58 -19.00 54.20
CA LYS A 210 -1.05 -17.84 54.94
C LYS A 210 -1.56 -16.50 54.38
N SER A 211 -1.76 -15.53 55.26
CA SER A 211 -2.15 -14.16 54.91
C SER A 211 -0.97 -13.34 54.36
N TYR A 212 -1.24 -12.22 53.68
CA TYR A 212 -0.19 -11.35 53.14
C TYR A 212 0.78 -10.86 54.22
N LYS A 213 0.26 -10.48 55.40
CA LYS A 213 1.08 -10.05 56.55
C LYS A 213 2.07 -11.14 56.99
N GLN A 214 1.61 -12.40 57.10
CA GLN A 214 2.46 -13.54 57.47
C GLN A 214 3.52 -13.87 56.40
N LEU A 215 3.17 -13.73 55.11
CA LEU A 215 4.13 -13.93 54.02
C LEU A 215 5.17 -12.79 53.95
N SER A 216 4.79 -11.55 54.28
CA SER A 216 5.72 -10.41 54.36
C SER A 216 6.70 -10.52 55.53
N GLU A 217 6.26 -11.04 56.69
CA GLU A 217 7.14 -11.35 57.82
C GLU A 217 8.15 -12.46 57.45
N MET A 218 7.70 -13.48 56.71
CA MET A 218 8.58 -14.51 56.15
C MET A 218 9.58 -13.94 55.14
N GLU A 219 9.17 -13.01 54.27
CA GLU A 219 10.06 -12.32 53.33
C GLU A 219 11.17 -11.55 54.07
N LYS A 220 10.80 -10.80 55.11
CA LYS A 220 11.77 -10.06 55.95
C LYS A 220 12.76 -11.00 56.66
N SER A 221 12.26 -12.10 57.21
CA SER A 221 13.09 -13.13 57.85
C SER A 221 14.06 -13.81 56.86
N LEU A 222 13.58 -14.13 55.66
CA LEU A 222 14.39 -14.73 54.59
C LEU A 222 15.45 -13.76 54.06
N LYS A 223 15.11 -12.50 53.79
CA LYS A 223 16.09 -11.47 53.37
C LYS A 223 17.17 -11.25 54.43
N GLY A 224 16.77 -11.16 55.71
CA GLY A 224 17.73 -11.05 56.82
C GLY A 224 18.62 -12.29 56.98
N THR A 225 18.18 -13.48 56.55
CA THR A 225 18.98 -14.71 56.56
C THR A 225 19.92 -14.78 55.35
N ILE A 226 19.50 -14.27 54.19
CA ILE A 226 20.32 -14.16 52.97
C ILE A 226 21.45 -13.15 53.16
N GLU A 227 21.18 -12.00 53.77
CA GLU A 227 22.19 -11.00 54.09
C GLU A 227 23.25 -11.53 55.07
N LYS A 228 22.87 -12.42 56.00
CA LYS A 228 23.80 -13.08 56.93
C LYS A 228 24.62 -14.19 56.31
N ASN A 229 24.15 -14.82 55.21
CA ASN A 229 24.84 -15.92 54.53
C ASN A 229 24.84 -15.72 53.00
N PRO A 230 25.58 -14.73 52.47
CA PRO A 230 25.67 -14.47 51.04
C PRO A 230 26.40 -15.65 50.35
N GLY A 231 25.68 -16.41 49.53
CA GLY A 231 26.22 -17.55 48.77
C GLY A 231 25.37 -18.82 48.83
N ASN A 232 24.39 -18.91 49.73
CA ASN A 232 23.46 -20.04 49.77
C ASN A 232 22.26 -19.81 48.82
N GLY A 233 22.34 -20.37 47.62
CA GLY A 233 21.31 -20.26 46.58
C GLY A 233 19.94 -20.85 46.95
N PHE A 234 19.87 -21.66 48.03
CA PHE A 234 18.60 -22.23 48.50
C PHE A 234 17.61 -21.16 48.99
N PHE A 235 18.06 -20.24 49.85
CA PHE A 235 17.18 -19.21 50.39
C PHE A 235 16.75 -18.20 49.33
N GLN A 236 17.61 -17.94 48.33
CA GLN A 236 17.26 -17.12 47.17
C GLN A 236 16.18 -17.80 46.32
N ALA A 237 16.32 -19.09 46.03
CA ALA A 237 15.31 -19.85 45.29
C ALA A 237 13.95 -19.95 46.03
N VAL A 238 13.96 -20.04 47.36
CA VAL A 238 12.75 -20.00 48.19
C VAL A 238 12.10 -18.61 48.16
N LEU A 239 12.91 -17.54 48.15
CA LEU A 239 12.43 -16.15 48.04
C LEU A 239 11.79 -15.90 46.66
N ASP A 240 12.42 -16.37 45.58
CA ASP A 240 11.89 -16.25 44.22
C ASP A 240 10.53 -16.96 44.07
N GLN A 241 10.35 -18.11 44.74
CA GLN A 241 9.07 -18.81 44.81
C GLN A 241 8.03 -18.13 45.70
N LEU A 242 8.43 -17.34 46.70
CA LEU A 242 7.51 -16.64 47.60
C LEU A 242 6.81 -15.46 46.92
N HIS A 243 7.51 -14.73 46.05
CA HIS A 243 7.00 -13.50 45.42
C HIS A 243 5.70 -13.70 44.60
N PRO A 244 5.54 -14.73 43.74
CA PRO A 244 4.29 -14.98 43.05
C PRO A 244 3.12 -15.30 44.00
N TYR A 245 3.37 -15.91 45.15
CA TYR A 245 2.32 -16.19 46.15
C TYR A 245 1.88 -14.94 46.90
N MET A 246 2.80 -14.05 47.21
CA MET A 246 2.47 -12.72 47.77
C MET A 246 1.62 -11.91 46.79
N ALA A 247 2.00 -11.88 45.52
CA ALA A 247 1.21 -11.24 44.47
C ALA A 247 -0.20 -11.85 44.34
N LYS A 248 -0.33 -13.19 44.36
CA LYS A 248 -1.65 -13.88 44.35
C LYS A 248 -2.53 -13.46 45.53
N GLN A 249 -1.97 -13.23 46.72
CA GLN A 249 -2.76 -12.77 47.88
C GLN A 249 -3.18 -11.30 47.76
N ARG A 250 -2.30 -10.41 47.28
CA ARG A 250 -2.66 -9.00 47.04
C ARG A 250 -3.79 -8.85 46.01
N ILE A 251 -3.76 -9.63 44.94
CA ILE A 251 -4.84 -9.65 43.95
C ILE A 251 -6.16 -10.14 44.56
N LYS A 252 -6.13 -11.15 45.44
CA LYS A 252 -7.33 -11.62 46.14
C LYS A 252 -7.90 -10.60 47.12
N GLU A 253 -7.06 -9.87 47.85
CA GLU A 253 -7.50 -8.78 48.73
C GLU A 253 -8.14 -7.66 47.91
N ARG A 254 -7.48 -7.21 46.84
CA ARG A 254 -8.02 -6.22 45.90
C ARG A 254 -9.33 -6.65 45.24
N HIS A 255 -9.48 -7.94 44.94
CA HIS A 255 -10.73 -8.49 44.41
C HIS A 255 -11.88 -8.43 45.42
N LYS A 256 -11.61 -8.72 46.70
CA LYS A 256 -12.60 -8.56 47.77
C LYS A 256 -13.07 -7.11 47.92
N GLU A 257 -12.14 -6.15 47.83
CA GLU A 257 -12.47 -4.71 47.87
C GLU A 257 -13.38 -4.31 46.70
N LYS A 258 -13.04 -4.69 45.46
CA LYS A 258 -13.88 -4.41 44.29
C LYS A 258 -15.24 -5.10 44.38
N MET A 259 -15.30 -6.30 44.97
CA MET A 259 -16.56 -7.01 45.22
C MET A 259 -17.45 -6.30 46.24
N ALA A 260 -16.87 -5.78 47.33
CA ALA A 260 -17.61 -4.99 48.30
C ALA A 260 -18.18 -3.72 47.67
N LEU A 261 -17.40 -3.03 46.82
CA LEU A 261 -17.86 -1.86 46.07
C LEU A 261 -19.02 -2.20 45.13
N LYS A 262 -18.94 -3.33 44.42
CA LYS A 262 -20.03 -3.81 43.55
C LYS A 262 -21.30 -4.10 44.34
N LEU A 263 -21.16 -4.77 45.48
CA LEU A 263 -22.29 -5.10 46.36
C LEU A 263 -22.95 -3.83 46.92
N GLN A 264 -22.18 -2.80 47.23
CA GLN A 264 -22.70 -1.51 47.67
C GLN A 264 -23.51 -0.82 46.57
N ARG A 265 -23.01 -0.77 45.33
CA ARG A 265 -23.74 -0.18 44.19
C ARG A 265 -25.07 -0.87 43.94
N ILE A 266 -25.10 -2.21 43.98
CA ILE A 266 -26.34 -2.98 43.80
C ILE A 266 -27.36 -2.62 44.89
N ARG A 267 -26.92 -2.43 46.15
CA ARG A 267 -27.81 -2.00 47.23
C ARG A 267 -28.36 -0.59 47.02
N GLU A 268 -27.56 0.32 46.47
CA GLU A 268 -27.97 1.70 46.15
C GLU A 268 -28.98 1.73 44.98
N GLU A 269 -28.76 0.93 43.95
CA GLU A 269 -29.69 0.76 42.82
C GLU A 269 -31.02 0.16 43.28
N GLN A 270 -30.99 -0.92 44.07
CA GLN A 270 -32.20 -1.49 44.66
C GLN A 270 -32.95 -0.49 45.54
N ALA A 271 -32.24 0.35 46.31
CA ALA A 271 -32.87 1.39 47.11
C ALA A 271 -33.52 2.47 46.24
N ARG A 272 -32.93 2.86 45.11
CA ARG A 272 -33.53 3.79 44.13
C ARG A 272 -34.77 3.19 43.48
N GLU A 273 -34.70 1.95 43.00
CA GLU A 273 -35.84 1.26 42.40
C GLU A 273 -37.00 1.13 43.39
N MET A 274 -36.71 0.79 44.65
CA MET A 274 -37.75 0.78 45.70
C MET A 274 -38.34 2.18 45.93
N ALA A 275 -37.52 3.24 45.95
CA ALA A 275 -38.02 4.62 46.09
C ALA A 275 -38.90 5.03 44.91
N GLU A 276 -38.52 4.70 43.68
CA GLU A 276 -39.32 4.96 42.46
C GLU A 276 -40.62 4.16 42.44
N HIS A 277 -40.58 2.90 42.85
CA HIS A 277 -41.78 2.08 43.00
C HIS A 277 -42.72 2.63 44.08
N GLN A 278 -42.19 3.22 45.16
CA GLN A 278 -42.98 3.91 46.18
C GLN A 278 -43.64 5.19 45.63
N ILE A 279 -42.97 5.94 44.75
CA ILE A 279 -43.53 7.10 44.02
C ILE A 279 -44.69 6.65 43.12
N SER A 280 -44.50 5.52 42.41
CA SER A 280 -45.53 4.92 41.56
C SER A 280 -46.78 4.51 42.32
N LEU A 281 -46.66 4.13 43.60
CA LEU A 281 -47.77 3.73 44.47
C LEU A 281 -48.50 4.94 45.10
N GLY A 282 -48.06 6.17 44.85
CA GLY A 282 -48.74 7.40 45.29
C GLY A 282 -48.32 7.92 46.67
N ASP A 283 -47.42 7.24 47.38
CA ASP A 283 -46.91 7.66 48.69
C ASP A 283 -45.76 8.68 48.56
N ILE A 284 -46.10 9.83 47.99
CA ILE A 284 -45.14 10.89 47.62
C ILE A 284 -44.30 11.36 48.83
N LYS A 285 -44.88 11.41 50.04
CA LYS A 285 -44.16 11.87 51.24
C LYS A 285 -43.03 10.95 51.68
N ILE A 286 -43.20 9.62 51.57
CA ILE A 286 -42.18 8.64 51.96
C ILE A 286 -41.05 8.67 50.95
N ALA A 287 -41.38 8.74 49.66
CA ALA A 287 -40.40 8.82 48.59
C ALA A 287 -39.59 10.13 48.59
N THR A 288 -40.19 11.26 48.98
CA THR A 288 -39.47 12.55 49.05
C THR A 288 -38.45 12.54 50.20
N SER A 289 -38.83 11.97 51.36
CA SER A 289 -37.89 11.76 52.49
C SER A 289 -36.75 10.80 52.13
N MET A 290 -37.05 9.69 51.42
CA MET A 290 -36.03 8.74 51.01
C MET A 290 -35.10 9.28 49.91
N LYS A 291 -35.59 10.16 49.03
CA LYS A 291 -34.75 10.87 48.04
C LYS A 291 -33.84 11.90 48.69
N GLU A 292 -34.35 12.68 49.65
CA GLU A 292 -33.54 13.64 50.42
C GLU A 292 -32.44 12.91 51.22
N ASP A 293 -32.72 11.76 51.84
CA ASP A 293 -31.72 10.94 52.56
C ASP A 293 -30.64 10.33 51.66
N VAL A 294 -30.93 10.14 50.35
CA VAL A 294 -29.97 9.62 49.36
C VAL A 294 -29.11 10.75 48.79
N GLU A 295 -29.72 11.91 48.48
CA GLU A 295 -29.00 13.09 48.00
C GLU A 295 -28.10 13.71 49.10
N GLU A 296 -28.53 13.72 50.37
CA GLU A 296 -27.72 14.21 51.49
C GLU A 296 -26.52 13.28 51.83
N LYS A 297 -26.55 12.03 51.37
CA LYS A 297 -25.42 11.08 51.46
C LYS A 297 -24.43 11.19 50.29
N GLU A 298 -24.82 11.74 49.15
CA GLU A 298 -23.92 11.99 48.02
C GLU A 298 -22.94 13.16 48.29
N GLU A 299 -23.25 14.10 49.19
CA GLU A 299 -22.40 15.28 49.47
C GLU A 299 -21.38 15.12 50.62
N LYS A 300 -21.43 14.06 51.43
CA LYS A 300 -20.38 13.82 52.45
C LYS A 300 -19.30 12.89 51.91
N LYS A 301 -18.10 13.45 51.69
CA LYS A 301 -16.84 12.71 51.44
C LYS A 301 -16.68 11.56 52.46
N ILE A 302 -16.89 10.31 52.05
CA ILE A 302 -16.80 9.15 52.93
C ILE A 302 -15.34 8.73 53.10
N VAL A 303 -14.82 9.01 54.29
CA VAL A 303 -13.76 8.21 54.93
C VAL A 303 -14.38 6.84 55.24
N LEU A 304 -13.73 5.77 54.78
CA LEU A 304 -14.16 4.38 55.02
C LEU A 304 -14.31 4.10 56.53
N PRO A 305 -15.43 3.52 57.01
CA PRO A 305 -15.51 2.97 58.34
C PRO A 305 -14.72 1.66 58.45
N ASP A 306 -14.12 1.41 59.62
CA ASP A 306 -13.47 0.13 59.94
C ASP A 306 -14.48 -1.02 59.84
N VAL A 307 -14.10 -2.06 59.11
CA VAL A 307 -14.88 -3.27 58.88
C VAL A 307 -14.72 -4.19 60.09
N ASP A 308 -15.58 -4.04 61.10
CA ASP A 308 -15.70 -5.03 62.17
C ASP A 308 -17.14 -5.31 62.66
N GLU A 309 -18.20 -4.76 62.03
CA GLU A 309 -19.58 -5.12 62.40
C GLU A 309 -20.45 -5.39 61.16
N ILE A 310 -20.67 -6.69 60.90
CA ILE A 310 -21.94 -7.39 60.55
C ILE A 310 -21.52 -8.81 60.11
N GLN A 311 -21.39 -9.71 61.09
CA GLN A 311 -21.36 -11.15 60.88
C GLN A 311 -22.77 -11.70 61.15
N MET A 312 -23.43 -12.21 60.11
CA MET A 312 -24.52 -13.17 60.27
C MET A 312 -23.96 -14.50 59.73
N THR A 313 -23.78 -15.48 60.62
CA THR A 313 -23.10 -16.74 60.29
C THR A 313 -24.05 -17.70 59.58
N ALA A 314 -23.50 -18.59 58.74
CA ALA A 314 -24.26 -19.60 58.00
C ALA A 314 -25.04 -20.58 58.92
N GLU A 315 -24.67 -20.69 60.19
CA GLU A 315 -25.33 -21.54 61.17
C GLU A 315 -26.69 -20.96 61.61
N ASP A 316 -26.83 -19.64 61.71
CA ASP A 316 -28.09 -18.97 62.07
C ASP A 316 -29.13 -19.02 60.95
N ALA A 317 -28.68 -18.97 59.69
CA ALA A 317 -29.53 -19.21 58.52
C ALA A 317 -30.05 -20.67 58.48
N THR A 318 -29.26 -21.63 58.98
CA THR A 318 -29.57 -23.06 58.93
C THR A 318 -30.67 -23.48 59.93
N VAL A 319 -30.78 -22.77 61.05
CA VAL A 319 -31.82 -23.00 62.07
C VAL A 319 -33.18 -22.44 61.62
N MET A 320 -33.19 -21.34 60.86
CA MET A 320 -34.42 -20.72 60.37
C MET A 320 -35.21 -21.59 59.37
N TRP A 321 -34.58 -22.14 58.32
CA TRP A 321 -35.32 -22.89 57.29
C TRP A 321 -35.83 -24.26 57.78
N LYS A 322 -35.13 -24.90 58.73
CA LYS A 322 -35.62 -26.14 59.40
C LYS A 322 -36.90 -25.92 60.20
N LYS A 323 -37.10 -24.72 60.74
CA LYS A 323 -38.33 -24.34 61.47
C LYS A 323 -39.50 -24.13 60.51
N VAL A 324 -39.24 -23.54 59.34
CA VAL A 324 -40.22 -23.35 58.26
C VAL A 324 -40.64 -24.69 57.65
N LEU A 325 -39.70 -25.62 57.42
CA LEU A 325 -39.98 -26.94 56.85
C LEU A 325 -40.94 -27.79 57.72
N ARG A 326 -40.86 -27.65 59.06
CA ARG A 326 -41.74 -28.34 60.01
C ARG A 326 -43.15 -27.75 60.12
N SER A 327 -43.38 -26.58 59.53
CA SER A 327 -44.66 -25.87 59.55
C SER A 327 -45.57 -26.20 58.35
N ILE A 328 -45.08 -27.00 57.41
CA ILE A 328 -45.82 -27.43 56.22
C ILE A 328 -46.59 -28.72 56.59
N PRO A 329 -47.92 -28.77 56.37
CA PRO A 329 -48.76 -29.86 56.89
C PRO A 329 -48.75 -31.16 56.07
N PHE A 330 -48.10 -31.21 54.90
CA PHE A 330 -48.12 -32.35 53.96
C PHE A 330 -46.77 -32.59 53.23
N THR A 331 -46.63 -33.76 52.61
CA THR A 331 -45.50 -34.14 51.73
C THR A 331 -45.90 -34.21 50.24
N LEU A 332 -44.93 -34.26 49.32
CA LEU A 332 -45.21 -34.29 47.88
C LEU A 332 -45.95 -35.58 47.45
N ASP A 333 -45.67 -36.72 48.08
CA ASP A 333 -46.34 -37.99 47.76
C ASP A 333 -47.82 -37.96 48.21
N GLU A 334 -48.11 -37.39 49.37
CA GLU A 334 -49.49 -37.18 49.86
C GLU A 334 -50.26 -36.18 49.00
N LEU A 335 -49.58 -35.19 48.42
CA LEU A 335 -50.17 -34.21 47.51
C LEU A 335 -50.54 -34.86 46.16
N LEU A 336 -49.69 -35.73 45.62
CA LEU A 336 -49.91 -36.40 44.33
C LEU A 336 -51.05 -37.43 44.36
N ASP A 337 -51.35 -37.99 45.54
CA ASP A 337 -52.47 -38.92 45.76
C ASP A 337 -53.84 -38.20 45.95
N MET A 338 -53.88 -36.87 45.98
CA MET A 338 -55.09 -36.06 46.08
C MET A 338 -55.68 -35.68 44.72
N ASP A 339 -57.00 -35.46 44.67
CA ASP A 339 -57.70 -34.91 43.49
C ASP A 339 -57.18 -33.49 43.15
N GLU A 340 -57.22 -33.12 41.87
CA GLU A 340 -56.67 -31.85 41.34
C GLU A 340 -57.22 -30.61 42.07
N ASP A 341 -58.52 -30.56 42.37
CA ASP A 341 -59.15 -29.45 43.08
C ASP A 341 -58.63 -29.27 44.53
N LYS A 342 -58.21 -30.36 45.18
CA LYS A 342 -57.62 -30.33 46.53
C LYS A 342 -56.15 -29.95 46.51
N GLN A 343 -55.41 -30.39 45.49
CA GLN A 343 -54.03 -29.98 45.30
C GLN A 343 -53.94 -28.46 45.20
N GLU A 344 -54.83 -27.84 44.43
CA GLU A 344 -54.84 -26.38 44.21
C GLU A 344 -55.20 -25.58 45.47
N GLN A 345 -56.06 -26.12 46.35
CA GLN A 345 -56.35 -25.54 47.67
C GLN A 345 -55.14 -25.57 48.62
N GLU A 346 -54.42 -26.68 48.68
CA GLU A 346 -53.22 -26.82 49.54
C GLU A 346 -52.04 -26.01 49.01
N TRP A 347 -51.88 -25.90 47.69
CA TRP A 347 -50.90 -25.00 47.08
C TRP A 347 -51.18 -23.52 47.42
N SER A 348 -52.46 -23.13 47.45
CA SER A 348 -52.88 -21.76 47.76
C SER A 348 -52.80 -21.42 49.26
N SER A 349 -52.68 -22.42 50.15
CA SER A 349 -52.64 -22.21 51.61
C SER A 349 -51.24 -21.88 52.16
N LEU A 350 -50.18 -22.12 51.37
CA LEU A 350 -48.79 -21.86 51.73
C LEU A 350 -48.41 -20.38 51.59
N ASN A 351 -47.65 -19.85 52.54
CA ASN A 351 -47.03 -18.53 52.37
C ASN A 351 -45.77 -18.59 51.49
N GLU A 352 -45.32 -17.44 50.99
CA GLU A 352 -44.20 -17.36 50.03
C GLU A 352 -42.89 -17.98 50.55
N ALA A 353 -42.65 -17.90 51.87
CA ALA A 353 -41.47 -18.49 52.50
C ALA A 353 -41.56 -20.02 52.57
N GLN A 354 -42.74 -20.58 52.90
CA GLN A 354 -42.99 -22.02 52.90
C GLN A 354 -42.92 -22.61 51.48
N LEU A 355 -43.47 -21.90 50.50
CA LEU A 355 -43.48 -22.28 49.09
C LEU A 355 -42.05 -22.41 48.52
N LYS A 356 -41.20 -21.42 48.78
CA LYS A 356 -39.79 -21.41 48.34
C LYS A 356 -38.98 -22.56 48.95
N VAL A 357 -39.20 -22.87 50.23
CA VAL A 357 -38.47 -23.96 50.90
C VAL A 357 -38.97 -25.33 50.41
N PHE A 358 -40.27 -25.52 50.23
CA PHE A 358 -40.86 -26.78 49.75
C PHE A 358 -40.43 -27.13 48.32
N THR A 359 -40.51 -26.17 47.41
CA THR A 359 -40.11 -26.34 45.99
C THR A 359 -38.61 -26.62 45.85
N SER A 360 -37.76 -25.88 46.56
CA SER A 360 -36.31 -26.10 46.58
C SER A 360 -35.95 -27.51 47.08
N ARG A 361 -36.64 -28.00 48.12
CA ARG A 361 -36.41 -29.33 48.67
C ARG A 361 -36.77 -30.45 47.69
N ASN A 362 -37.88 -30.32 46.96
CA ASN A 362 -38.30 -31.30 45.96
C ASN A 362 -37.39 -31.30 44.72
N TYR A 363 -36.87 -30.13 44.36
CA TYR A 363 -35.85 -29.98 43.33
C TYR A 363 -34.54 -30.69 43.72
N GLU A 364 -34.05 -30.48 44.95
CA GLU A 364 -32.86 -31.16 45.49
C GLU A 364 -33.01 -32.70 45.54
N LEU A 365 -34.22 -33.18 45.83
CA LEU A 365 -34.53 -34.62 45.86
C LEU A 365 -34.74 -35.23 44.46
N GLY A 366 -34.63 -34.44 43.40
CA GLY A 366 -34.74 -34.91 42.01
C GLY A 366 -36.14 -35.37 41.61
N ARG A 367 -37.18 -34.99 42.37
CA ARG A 367 -38.58 -35.43 42.15
C ARG A 367 -39.35 -34.55 41.15
N TYR A 368 -38.63 -33.70 40.41
CA TYR A 368 -39.19 -32.81 39.39
C TYR A 368 -39.04 -33.35 37.96
N SER A 369 -38.44 -34.53 37.80
CA SER A 369 -38.23 -35.19 36.51
C SER A 369 -39.34 -36.20 36.21
N PRO A 370 -39.97 -36.19 35.02
CA PRO A 370 -40.98 -37.18 34.65
C PRO A 370 -40.39 -38.60 34.59
N VAL A 371 -41.19 -39.60 34.97
CA VAL A 371 -40.83 -41.02 34.85
C VAL A 371 -40.95 -41.43 33.38
N LEU A 372 -39.91 -42.05 32.82
CA LEU A 372 -39.91 -42.55 31.45
C LEU A 372 -40.87 -43.75 31.33
N ASP A 373 -41.93 -43.58 30.55
CA ASP A 373 -42.85 -44.67 30.19
C ASP A 373 -42.27 -45.46 28.99
N SER A 374 -42.37 -46.78 29.02
CA SER A 374 -41.69 -47.67 28.07
C SER A 374 -42.37 -47.74 26.68
N ASP A 375 -43.51 -47.09 26.51
CA ASP A 375 -44.34 -47.16 25.29
C ASP A 375 -44.27 -45.86 24.47
N ALA A 376 -43.08 -45.53 23.96
CA ALA A 376 -42.92 -44.44 22.99
C ALA A 376 -43.41 -44.84 21.59
N MET A 377 -43.99 -43.87 20.86
CA MET A 377 -44.50 -44.06 19.49
C MET A 377 -43.44 -44.62 18.52
N PRO A 378 -43.81 -45.42 17.51
CA PRO A 378 -42.87 -45.99 16.54
C PRO A 378 -42.07 -44.90 15.82
N GLY A 379 -40.75 -44.88 15.99
CA GLY A 379 -39.84 -43.89 15.40
C GLY A 379 -39.11 -42.98 16.39
N ILE A 380 -39.42 -43.07 17.70
CA ILE A 380 -38.63 -42.44 18.77
C ILE A 380 -37.67 -43.49 19.34
N GLU A 381 -36.38 -43.32 19.09
CA GLU A 381 -35.33 -44.16 19.65
C GLU A 381 -35.13 -43.78 21.13
N VAL A 382 -35.57 -44.63 22.04
CA VAL A 382 -35.36 -44.43 23.48
C VAL A 382 -33.95 -44.89 23.82
N ILE A 383 -33.06 -43.93 24.08
CA ILE A 383 -31.66 -44.19 24.38
C ILE A 383 -31.51 -44.39 25.89
N ASP A 384 -31.00 -45.55 26.31
CA ASP A 384 -30.75 -45.87 27.72
C ASP A 384 -29.56 -45.04 28.26
N GLU A 385 -29.57 -44.73 29.56
CA GLU A 385 -28.61 -43.83 30.23
C GLU A 385 -27.17 -44.33 30.07
N LYS A 386 -26.97 -45.65 29.90
CA LYS A 386 -25.66 -46.26 29.64
C LYS A 386 -25.20 -46.08 28.20
N ASP A 387 -26.10 -46.14 27.23
CA ASP A 387 -25.77 -45.99 25.81
C ASP A 387 -25.51 -44.51 25.47
N ASP A 388 -26.28 -43.60 26.06
CA ASP A 388 -26.05 -42.16 25.97
C ASP A 388 -24.68 -41.79 26.53
N LYS A 389 -24.30 -42.35 27.70
CA LYS A 389 -22.98 -42.10 28.31
C LYS A 389 -21.81 -42.62 27.45
N LYS A 390 -22.01 -43.75 26.76
CA LYS A 390 -21.02 -44.36 25.88
C LYS A 390 -20.83 -43.55 24.59
N GLU A 391 -21.92 -43.04 24.04
CA GLU A 391 -21.90 -42.12 22.92
C GLU A 391 -21.26 -40.78 23.32
N LEU A 392 -21.55 -40.29 24.52
CA LEU A 392 -20.96 -39.06 25.07
C LEU A 392 -19.44 -39.22 25.32
N GLU A 393 -18.97 -40.40 25.73
CA GLU A 393 -17.53 -40.72 25.80
C GLU A 393 -16.87 -40.83 24.42
N ASN A 394 -17.56 -41.42 23.44
CA ASN A 394 -17.08 -41.46 22.05
C ASN A 394 -17.01 -40.07 21.43
N GLN A 395 -17.99 -39.21 21.69
CA GLN A 395 -17.99 -37.81 21.26
C GLN A 395 -16.90 -37.00 21.98
N ARG A 396 -16.67 -37.24 23.28
CA ARG A 396 -15.54 -36.63 24.00
C ARG A 396 -14.18 -37.11 23.49
N LYS A 397 -14.06 -38.37 23.05
CA LYS A 397 -12.86 -38.88 22.36
C LYS A 397 -12.67 -38.24 20.99
N LYS A 398 -13.73 -38.07 20.19
CA LYS A 398 -13.71 -37.35 18.91
C LYS A 398 -13.36 -35.85 19.07
N ASN A 399 -13.86 -35.21 20.12
CA ASN A 399 -13.56 -33.80 20.41
C ASN A 399 -12.15 -33.57 20.97
N ARG A 400 -11.53 -34.58 21.61
CA ARG A 400 -10.13 -34.53 22.06
C ARG A 400 -9.12 -34.59 20.90
N THR A 401 -9.52 -35.06 19.72
CA THR A 401 -8.70 -35.05 18.49
C THR A 401 -8.97 -33.84 17.58
N GLY A 402 -9.75 -32.84 18.02
CA GLY A 402 -9.88 -31.56 17.32
C GLY A 402 -10.48 -31.61 15.92
N ASP A 403 -11.42 -32.52 15.66
CA ASP A 403 -11.97 -32.73 14.31
C ASP A 403 -13.52 -32.77 14.31
N GLY A 404 -14.13 -31.72 14.87
CA GLY A 404 -15.58 -31.58 15.07
C GLY A 404 -16.32 -30.85 13.93
N ASN A 405 -15.66 -30.57 12.82
CA ASN A 405 -16.27 -29.98 11.64
C ASN A 405 -15.61 -30.59 10.40
N GLN A 406 -15.79 -31.90 10.17
CA GLN A 406 -15.35 -32.49 8.92
C GLN A 406 -16.19 -31.91 7.77
N MET A 407 -15.60 -30.97 7.03
CA MET A 407 -15.84 -30.83 5.60
C MET A 407 -15.72 -32.24 4.99
N THR A 408 -16.69 -32.64 4.17
CA THR A 408 -16.46 -33.81 3.31
C THR A 408 -15.23 -33.53 2.45
N ALA A 409 -14.48 -34.57 2.07
CA ALA A 409 -13.25 -34.38 1.28
C ALA A 409 -13.49 -33.53 0.02
N GLU A 410 -14.68 -33.62 -0.57
CA GLU A 410 -15.10 -32.81 -1.71
C GLU A 410 -15.34 -31.35 -1.37
N GLU A 411 -15.90 -31.08 -0.20
CA GLU A 411 -16.11 -29.73 0.31
C GLU A 411 -14.77 -29.07 0.68
N ALA A 412 -13.82 -29.86 1.19
CA ALA A 412 -12.45 -29.44 1.42
C ALA A 412 -11.72 -29.09 0.12
N ASP A 413 -11.82 -29.95 -0.87
CA ASP A 413 -11.25 -29.71 -2.18
C ASP A 413 -11.91 -28.51 -2.88
N MET A 414 -13.23 -28.30 -2.71
CA MET A 414 -13.93 -27.15 -3.28
C MET A 414 -13.46 -25.84 -2.66
N ILE A 415 -13.44 -25.75 -1.33
CA ILE A 415 -12.97 -24.56 -0.61
C ILE A 415 -11.48 -24.31 -0.91
N GLN A 416 -10.67 -25.37 -1.03
CA GLN A 416 -9.25 -25.28 -1.36
C GLN A 416 -9.00 -24.86 -2.82
N ALA A 417 -9.80 -25.34 -3.77
CA ALA A 417 -9.77 -24.90 -5.17
C ALA A 417 -10.17 -23.42 -5.30
N PHE A 418 -11.16 -22.96 -4.52
CA PHE A 418 -11.50 -21.54 -4.46
C PHE A 418 -10.36 -20.73 -3.82
N LYS A 419 -9.75 -21.19 -2.72
CA LYS A 419 -8.59 -20.53 -2.09
C LYS A 419 -7.38 -20.40 -3.03
N GLN A 420 -7.14 -21.38 -3.91
CA GLN A 420 -6.06 -21.33 -4.90
C GLN A 420 -6.23 -20.23 -5.97
N GLY A 421 -7.46 -19.72 -6.16
CA GLY A 421 -7.77 -18.63 -7.08
C GLY A 421 -7.89 -17.25 -6.42
N MET A 422 -7.30 -17.04 -5.24
CA MET A 422 -7.26 -15.72 -4.58
C MET A 422 -6.09 -14.89 -5.14
N GLU A 423 -6.40 -13.68 -5.59
CA GLU A 423 -5.37 -12.69 -5.94
C GLU A 423 -4.73 -12.13 -4.66
N LYS A 424 -3.53 -11.52 -4.77
CA LYS A 424 -2.77 -11.01 -3.60
C LYS A 424 -3.50 -9.97 -2.75
N ASP A 425 -4.55 -9.35 -3.29
CA ASP A 425 -5.35 -8.29 -2.68
C ASP A 425 -6.80 -8.73 -2.36
N GLU A 426 -7.08 -10.04 -2.38
CA GLU A 426 -8.33 -10.62 -1.86
C GLU A 426 -8.07 -11.31 -0.52
N GLU A 427 -8.93 -11.06 0.47
CA GLU A 427 -8.90 -11.69 1.80
C GLU A 427 -10.22 -12.42 2.09
N GLU A 428 -10.20 -13.41 2.99
CA GLU A 428 -11.39 -14.17 3.41
C GLU A 428 -12.27 -13.30 4.32
N PHE A 429 -13.56 -13.18 3.99
CA PHE A 429 -14.53 -12.40 4.75
C PHE A 429 -15.61 -13.32 5.31
N ALA A 430 -15.76 -13.35 6.64
CA ALA A 430 -16.68 -14.26 7.34
C ALA A 430 -17.49 -13.59 8.45
N GLU A 431 -17.58 -12.26 8.44
CA GLU A 431 -18.23 -11.49 9.51
C GLU A 431 -19.76 -11.42 9.31
N GLU A 432 -20.47 -12.38 9.91
CA GLU A 432 -21.94 -12.42 9.95
C GLU A 432 -22.51 -11.40 10.95
N GLU A 433 -23.55 -10.68 10.55
CA GLU A 433 -24.37 -9.83 11.43
C GLU A 433 -25.46 -10.68 12.10
N LYS A 434 -25.64 -10.53 13.42
CA LYS A 434 -26.63 -11.30 14.17
C LYS A 434 -28.04 -10.80 13.83
N ILE A 435 -28.82 -11.64 13.15
CA ILE A 435 -30.24 -11.42 12.96
C ILE A 435 -30.98 -11.83 14.24
N GLU A 436 -32.00 -11.07 14.65
CA GLU A 436 -32.93 -11.47 15.71
C GLU A 436 -33.44 -12.90 15.45
N LYS A 437 -33.47 -13.75 16.49
CA LYS A 437 -33.89 -15.16 16.34
C LYS A 437 -35.33 -15.21 15.81
N GLN A 438 -35.49 -15.52 14.53
CA GLN A 438 -36.80 -15.73 13.93
C GLN A 438 -37.24 -17.17 14.20
N THR A 439 -38.39 -17.33 14.86
CA THR A 439 -39.09 -18.61 14.96
C THR A 439 -39.69 -18.94 13.60
N PHE A 440 -39.15 -19.94 12.92
CA PHE A 440 -39.66 -20.37 11.64
C PHE A 440 -40.87 -21.28 11.85
N LEU A 441 -42.02 -20.99 11.24
CA LEU A 441 -43.22 -21.86 11.28
C LEU A 441 -42.95 -23.30 10.79
N TRP A 442 -41.88 -23.51 10.04
CA TRP A 442 -41.44 -24.82 9.55
C TRP A 442 -40.41 -25.52 10.45
N SER A 443 -39.94 -24.89 11.54
CA SER A 443 -38.93 -25.47 12.44
C SER A 443 -39.38 -26.77 13.09
N ASP A 444 -40.68 -26.96 13.23
CA ASP A 444 -41.29 -28.17 13.79
C ASP A 444 -41.17 -29.36 12.83
N LYS A 445 -41.03 -29.09 11.51
CA LYS A 445 -40.95 -30.12 10.46
C LYS A 445 -39.53 -30.34 9.94
N TYR A 446 -38.71 -29.29 9.92
CA TYR A 446 -37.32 -29.37 9.47
C TYR A 446 -36.41 -28.70 10.48
N ARG A 447 -35.31 -29.37 10.84
CA ARG A 447 -34.26 -28.79 11.68
C ARG A 447 -33.61 -27.61 10.94
N PRO A 448 -33.67 -26.38 11.48
CA PRO A 448 -33.01 -25.22 10.87
C PRO A 448 -31.50 -25.44 10.70
N ARG A 449 -30.97 -25.04 9.55
CA ARG A 449 -29.55 -25.17 9.18
C ARG A 449 -29.03 -23.84 8.68
N LYS A 450 -27.79 -23.50 9.02
CA LYS A 450 -27.11 -22.37 8.39
C LYS A 450 -26.55 -22.74 7.02
N PRO A 451 -26.70 -21.89 6.00
CA PRO A 451 -26.05 -22.10 4.72
C PRO A 451 -24.53 -21.91 4.85
N ARG A 452 -23.76 -22.66 4.07
CA ARG A 452 -22.30 -22.57 4.08
C ARG A 452 -21.87 -21.48 3.11
N TYR A 453 -20.83 -20.73 3.38
CA TYR A 453 -20.37 -19.69 2.46
C TYR A 453 -18.85 -19.53 2.50
N PHE A 454 -18.31 -18.96 1.43
CA PHE A 454 -16.92 -18.56 1.31
C PHE A 454 -16.87 -17.19 0.65
N ASN A 455 -16.95 -16.14 1.46
CA ASN A 455 -16.97 -14.77 0.94
C ASN A 455 -15.55 -14.20 0.91
N ARG A 456 -15.33 -13.26 0.00
CA ARG A 456 -14.06 -12.55 -0.13
C ARG A 456 -14.29 -11.06 -0.04
N VAL A 457 -13.36 -10.38 0.60
CA VAL A 457 -13.25 -8.94 0.61
C VAL A 457 -12.04 -8.54 -0.22
N HIS A 458 -12.24 -7.62 -1.15
CA HIS A 458 -11.13 -7.06 -1.93
C HIS A 458 -10.62 -5.84 -1.17
N THR A 459 -9.36 -5.89 -0.73
CA THR A 459 -8.71 -4.82 0.04
C THR A 459 -7.63 -4.16 -0.80
N GLY A 460 -7.68 -2.83 -0.90
CA GLY A 460 -6.75 -2.07 -1.73
C GLY A 460 -6.34 -0.78 -1.07
N PHE A 461 -5.24 -0.19 -1.54
CA PHE A 461 -4.79 1.11 -1.05
C PHE A 461 -5.66 2.22 -1.61
N ASP A 462 -6.27 3.01 -0.73
CA ASP A 462 -7.01 4.20 -1.11
C ASP A 462 -6.09 5.42 -1.08
N TRP A 463 -5.54 5.75 -2.24
CA TRP A 463 -4.62 6.87 -2.40
C TRP A 463 -5.40 8.19 -2.52
N ASN A 464 -6.00 8.62 -1.41
CA ASN A 464 -6.63 9.93 -1.31
C ASN A 464 -5.57 11.06 -1.14
N LYS A 465 -5.95 12.34 -1.29
CA LYS A 465 -5.01 13.48 -1.26
C LYS A 465 -4.18 13.54 0.04
N TYR A 466 -4.75 13.11 1.17
CA TYR A 466 -4.06 13.01 2.46
C TYR A 466 -3.05 11.85 2.48
N ASN A 467 -3.44 10.68 2.01
CA ASN A 467 -2.59 9.50 1.97
C ASN A 467 -1.43 9.64 1.00
N GLN A 468 -1.62 10.33 -0.13
CA GLN A 468 -0.55 10.64 -1.09
C GLN A 468 0.52 11.58 -0.53
N THR A 469 0.22 12.33 0.54
CA THR A 469 1.19 13.24 1.19
C THR A 469 1.95 12.61 2.35
N HIS A 470 1.52 11.45 2.84
CA HIS A 470 2.05 10.82 4.06
C HIS A 470 2.52 9.38 3.87
N TYR A 471 2.16 8.77 2.75
CA TYR A 471 2.50 7.41 2.40
C TYR A 471 3.10 7.39 0.99
N ASP A 472 4.06 6.49 0.78
CA ASP A 472 4.79 6.34 -0.48
C ASP A 472 4.68 4.87 -0.95
N LEU A 473 5.16 4.55 -2.15
CA LEU A 473 5.17 3.18 -2.67
C LEU A 473 5.88 2.18 -1.74
N ASP A 474 6.88 2.64 -0.99
CA ASP A 474 7.64 1.84 -0.03
C ASP A 474 6.96 1.76 1.36
N ASN A 475 6.06 2.70 1.68
CA ASN A 475 5.27 2.74 2.92
C ASN A 475 3.82 3.10 2.58
N PRO A 476 3.04 2.16 2.01
CA PRO A 476 1.71 2.46 1.52
C PRO A 476 0.70 2.68 2.66
N PRO A 477 -0.40 3.42 2.40
CA PRO A 477 -1.43 3.69 3.39
C PRO A 477 -2.10 2.39 3.85
N PRO A 478 -2.90 2.42 4.92
CA PRO A 478 -3.70 1.26 5.31
C PRO A 478 -4.63 0.83 4.16
N LYS A 479 -4.70 -0.48 3.90
CA LYS A 479 -5.65 -1.02 2.91
C LYS A 479 -7.08 -0.79 3.39
N VAL A 480 -7.95 -0.30 2.51
CA VAL A 480 -9.39 -0.18 2.76
C VAL A 480 -10.16 -1.19 1.90
N VAL A 481 -11.40 -1.48 2.29
CA VAL A 481 -12.27 -2.38 1.54
C VAL A 481 -12.77 -1.69 0.27
N GLN A 482 -12.46 -2.26 -0.89
CA GLN A 482 -12.90 -1.77 -2.21
C GLN A 482 -14.13 -2.53 -2.74
N GLY A 483 -14.38 -3.76 -2.26
CA GLY A 483 -15.57 -4.51 -2.66
C GLY A 483 -15.71 -5.86 -1.98
N TYR A 484 -16.89 -6.47 -2.13
CA TYR A 484 -17.22 -7.77 -1.55
C TYR A 484 -17.69 -8.76 -2.63
N ARG A 485 -17.31 -10.03 -2.49
CA ARG A 485 -17.82 -11.15 -3.31
C ARG A 485 -18.38 -12.24 -2.39
N PHE A 486 -19.69 -12.44 -2.44
CA PHE A 486 -20.38 -13.44 -1.63
C PHE A 486 -20.56 -14.75 -2.40
N ASN A 487 -20.07 -15.87 -1.86
CA ASN A 487 -20.32 -17.20 -2.41
C ASN A 487 -21.02 -18.04 -1.34
N ILE A 488 -22.34 -18.18 -1.45
CA ILE A 488 -23.17 -18.89 -0.46
C ILE A 488 -23.73 -20.17 -1.11
N PHE A 489 -23.63 -21.27 -0.38
CA PHE A 489 -23.95 -22.63 -0.79
C PHE A 489 -25.15 -23.16 0.00
N TYR A 490 -26.16 -23.62 -0.75
CA TYR A 490 -27.40 -24.19 -0.24
C TYR A 490 -27.57 -25.64 -0.76
N PRO A 491 -26.75 -26.61 -0.31
CA PRO A 491 -26.74 -27.97 -0.85
C PRO A 491 -28.07 -28.74 -0.70
N ASP A 492 -28.83 -28.46 0.37
CA ASP A 492 -30.05 -29.18 0.76
C ASP A 492 -31.33 -28.34 0.54
N LEU A 493 -31.32 -27.45 -0.46
CA LEU A 493 -32.46 -26.57 -0.74
C LEU A 493 -33.65 -27.43 -1.22
N LEU A 494 -34.75 -27.43 -0.46
CA LEU A 494 -35.90 -28.32 -0.72
C LEU A 494 -36.59 -28.00 -2.05
N ASP A 495 -36.70 -26.72 -2.39
CA ASP A 495 -37.29 -26.25 -3.63
C ASP A 495 -36.26 -25.53 -4.50
N VAL A 496 -35.69 -26.27 -5.44
CA VAL A 496 -34.66 -25.79 -6.37
C VAL A 496 -35.19 -24.74 -7.35
N THR A 497 -36.52 -24.56 -7.47
CA THR A 497 -37.13 -23.55 -8.35
C THR A 497 -37.15 -22.15 -7.75
N ASN A 498 -37.17 -22.05 -6.42
CA ASN A 498 -37.17 -20.78 -5.71
C ASN A 498 -35.73 -20.36 -5.35
N THR A 499 -35.19 -19.41 -6.11
CA THR A 499 -33.81 -18.95 -5.90
C THR A 499 -33.68 -18.07 -4.66
N PRO A 500 -32.64 -18.25 -3.83
CA PRO A 500 -32.35 -17.37 -2.71
C PRO A 500 -32.27 -15.89 -3.12
N SER A 501 -32.87 -15.02 -2.32
CA SER A 501 -32.94 -13.57 -2.53
C SER A 501 -32.09 -12.83 -1.50
N TYR A 502 -31.75 -11.57 -1.75
CA TYR A 502 -31.09 -10.72 -0.76
C TYR A 502 -31.73 -9.34 -0.71
N ASN A 503 -31.72 -8.72 0.46
CA ASN A 503 -32.17 -7.35 0.71
C ASN A 503 -31.10 -6.59 1.50
N ILE A 504 -31.04 -5.27 1.28
CA ILE A 504 -30.15 -4.37 2.02
C ILE A 504 -31.01 -3.52 2.95
N THR A 505 -30.64 -3.43 4.21
CA THR A 505 -31.26 -2.55 5.21
C THR A 505 -30.22 -1.60 5.79
N GLU A 506 -30.62 -0.37 6.09
CA GLU A 506 -29.76 0.63 6.72
C GLU A 506 -29.34 0.17 8.12
N CYS A 507 -28.10 0.50 8.50
CA CYS A 507 -27.53 0.22 9.82
C CYS A 507 -27.57 1.51 10.67
N GLU A 508 -27.36 1.38 11.98
CA GLU A 508 -27.24 2.53 12.88
C GLU A 508 -26.02 3.41 12.55
N ASP A 509 -24.95 2.79 12.02
CA ASP A 509 -23.79 3.50 11.49
C ASP A 509 -24.02 3.91 10.03
N PRO A 510 -23.93 5.21 9.68
CA PRO A 510 -24.19 5.68 8.30
C PRO A 510 -23.18 5.14 7.28
N ASP A 511 -21.98 4.76 7.73
CA ASP A 511 -20.91 4.19 6.91
C ASP A 511 -21.11 2.70 6.56
N PHE A 512 -22.11 2.03 7.15
CA PHE A 512 -22.35 0.59 6.97
C PHE A 512 -23.82 0.27 6.64
N ALA A 513 -24.02 -0.83 5.90
CA ALA A 513 -25.33 -1.37 5.55
C ALA A 513 -25.37 -2.87 5.83
N ILE A 514 -26.55 -3.41 6.09
CA ILE A 514 -26.74 -4.84 6.38
C ILE A 514 -27.29 -5.53 5.15
N LEU A 515 -26.53 -6.47 4.59
CA LEU A 515 -26.93 -7.29 3.44
C LEU A 515 -27.45 -8.65 3.94
N ARG A 516 -28.76 -8.89 3.84
CA ARG A 516 -29.43 -10.12 4.29
C ARG A 516 -29.79 -11.04 3.13
N PHE A 517 -29.38 -12.31 3.19
CA PHE A 517 -29.72 -13.38 2.25
C PHE A 517 -30.80 -14.32 2.81
N LYS A 518 -31.77 -14.69 1.98
CA LYS A 518 -32.92 -15.55 2.32
C LYS A 518 -33.06 -16.70 1.33
N ALA A 519 -33.15 -17.94 1.81
CA ALA A 519 -33.23 -19.14 0.96
C ALA A 519 -34.45 -20.04 1.21
N GLY A 520 -35.16 -19.88 2.33
CA GLY A 520 -36.30 -20.74 2.69
C GLY A 520 -35.89 -22.07 3.35
N PRO A 521 -36.85 -22.95 3.69
CA PRO A 521 -36.58 -24.15 4.50
C PRO A 521 -35.63 -25.15 3.80
N PRO A 522 -34.67 -25.78 4.51
CA PRO A 522 -34.41 -25.71 5.95
C PRO A 522 -33.37 -24.64 6.34
N TYR A 523 -33.04 -23.69 5.45
CA TYR A 523 -31.97 -22.74 5.67
C TYR A 523 -32.42 -21.50 6.44
N GLU A 524 -31.64 -21.13 7.46
CA GLU A 524 -31.77 -19.86 8.16
C GLU A 524 -31.30 -18.70 7.28
N ASP A 525 -31.91 -17.52 7.45
CA ASP A 525 -31.44 -16.28 6.84
C ASP A 525 -30.06 -15.92 7.41
N ILE A 526 -29.16 -15.42 6.56
CA ILE A 526 -27.83 -14.93 6.99
C ILE A 526 -27.65 -13.48 6.55
N ALA A 527 -27.00 -12.67 7.38
CA ALA A 527 -26.73 -11.27 7.07
C ALA A 527 -25.25 -10.95 7.26
N PHE A 528 -24.77 -9.97 6.49
CA PHE A 528 -23.40 -9.47 6.57
C PHE A 528 -23.41 -7.95 6.67
N LYS A 529 -22.59 -7.40 7.55
CA LYS A 529 -22.34 -5.95 7.63
C LYS A 529 -21.34 -5.58 6.56
N ILE A 530 -21.72 -4.67 5.67
CA ILE A 530 -20.89 -4.21 4.55
C ILE A 530 -20.75 -2.69 4.58
N VAL A 531 -19.66 -2.16 4.03
CA VAL A 531 -19.47 -0.71 3.88
C VAL A 531 -20.53 -0.14 2.93
N ASN A 532 -21.23 0.91 3.37
CA ASN A 532 -22.32 1.58 2.66
C ASN A 532 -21.77 2.46 1.53
N ARG A 533 -21.55 1.87 0.34
CA ARG A 533 -21.12 2.55 -0.89
C ARG A 533 -21.97 2.08 -2.07
N GLU A 534 -22.08 2.90 -3.14
CA GLU A 534 -22.86 2.55 -4.33
C GLU A 534 -22.38 1.24 -4.99
N MET A 535 -23.28 0.27 -5.19
CA MET A 535 -22.95 -1.05 -5.72
C MET A 535 -23.29 -1.23 -7.21
N VAL A 536 -22.32 -1.70 -8.02
CA VAL A 536 -22.54 -2.16 -9.41
C VAL A 536 -22.83 -3.67 -9.43
N ARG A 537 -23.96 -4.09 -10.03
CA ARG A 537 -24.46 -5.49 -9.99
C ARG A 537 -23.74 -6.41 -11.00
N GLY A 538 -23.23 -7.56 -10.53
CA GLY A 538 -22.74 -8.68 -11.38
C GLY A 538 -23.81 -9.75 -11.68
N GLN A 539 -23.65 -10.50 -12.78
CA GLN A 539 -24.58 -11.57 -13.20
C GLN A 539 -24.61 -12.78 -12.26
N ARG A 540 -25.82 -13.31 -11.97
CA ARG A 540 -26.06 -14.50 -11.12
C ARG A 540 -25.69 -15.80 -11.85
N ARG A 541 -24.93 -16.70 -11.21
CA ARG A 541 -24.69 -18.10 -11.66
C ARG A 541 -25.07 -19.08 -10.55
N ILE A 542 -25.85 -20.10 -10.89
CA ILE A 542 -26.21 -21.21 -9.99
C ILE A 542 -25.27 -22.38 -10.29
N LEU A 543 -24.47 -22.81 -9.31
CA LEU A 543 -23.59 -23.97 -9.41
C LEU A 543 -24.09 -25.04 -8.43
N LYS A 544 -24.39 -26.25 -8.94
CA LYS A 544 -24.69 -27.42 -8.10
C LYS A 544 -23.39 -28.08 -7.62
N PRO A 545 -23.33 -28.62 -6.39
CA PRO A 545 -22.13 -29.28 -5.87
C PRO A 545 -21.84 -30.60 -6.63
N PRO A 546 -20.56 -31.00 -6.78
CA PRO A 546 -20.20 -32.32 -7.29
C PRO A 546 -20.42 -33.38 -6.20
N GLN A 547 -20.86 -34.59 -6.57
CA GLN A 547 -21.06 -35.71 -5.64
C GLN A 547 -19.92 -36.74 -5.73
N ALA A 548 -19.44 -37.18 -4.57
CA ALA A 548 -18.35 -38.14 -4.41
C ALA A 548 -18.86 -39.53 -4.71
N GLY A 549 -18.30 -40.10 -5.77
CA GLY A 549 -18.29 -41.54 -5.93
C GLY A 549 -19.59 -42.11 -6.47
N ASP A 550 -20.20 -41.48 -7.47
CA ASP A 550 -20.83 -42.25 -8.54
C ASP A 550 -20.21 -41.88 -9.87
N LYS A 551 -19.39 -42.81 -10.38
CA LYS A 551 -19.15 -42.90 -11.81
C LYS A 551 -20.51 -43.06 -12.46
N GLN A 552 -20.79 -42.16 -13.41
CA GLN A 552 -21.92 -42.16 -14.32
C GLN A 552 -23.17 -41.40 -13.83
N ASN A 553 -23.41 -40.29 -14.55
CA ASN A 553 -24.70 -39.68 -14.82
C ASN A 553 -25.34 -38.82 -13.72
N SER A 554 -24.99 -37.53 -13.68
CA SER A 554 -26.00 -36.48 -13.42
C SER A 554 -25.76 -35.23 -14.25
N LEU A 555 -26.48 -35.23 -15.36
CA LEU A 555 -27.01 -34.13 -16.15
C LEU A 555 -26.66 -32.67 -15.72
N THR A 556 -25.64 -32.11 -16.36
CA THR A 556 -25.50 -30.66 -16.62
C THR A 556 -26.24 -30.29 -17.92
N TRP A 557 -26.34 -28.99 -18.23
CA TRP A 557 -27.08 -28.34 -19.33
C TRP A 557 -26.88 -28.92 -20.75
N TRP A 558 -25.99 -29.89 -20.91
CA TRP A 558 -25.92 -30.77 -22.08
C TRP A 558 -27.16 -31.67 -22.27
N ASN A 559 -28.02 -31.86 -21.27
CA ASN A 559 -29.28 -32.62 -21.46
C ASN A 559 -30.43 -31.78 -22.00
N LEU A 560 -30.31 -30.45 -21.99
CA LEU A 560 -31.16 -29.63 -22.85
C LEU A 560 -30.74 -29.72 -24.33
N LEU A 561 -29.54 -30.26 -24.59
CA LEU A 561 -29.03 -30.65 -25.90
C LEU A 561 -29.05 -32.17 -26.13
N SER A 562 -29.56 -32.97 -25.18
CA SER A 562 -29.84 -34.40 -25.43
C SER A 562 -31.17 -34.54 -26.16
N LEU A 563 -31.20 -34.03 -27.39
CA LEU A 563 -31.90 -34.78 -28.42
C LEU A 563 -31.17 -36.12 -28.51
N ASN A 564 -31.91 -37.19 -28.20
CA ASN A 564 -31.54 -38.60 -28.30
C ASN A 564 -30.99 -38.94 -29.70
N ASN A 565 -29.76 -38.53 -29.97
CA ASN A 565 -29.00 -38.94 -31.12
C ASN A 565 -27.59 -39.26 -30.61
N PHE A 566 -27.09 -40.41 -31.04
CA PHE A 566 -25.75 -40.95 -30.75
C PHE A 566 -24.52 -40.03 -31.00
N PRO A 567 -24.54 -38.88 -31.72
CA PRO A 567 -23.31 -38.09 -31.93
C PRO A 567 -22.94 -37.11 -30.80
N LEU A 568 -23.85 -36.64 -29.93
CA LEU A 568 -23.53 -35.55 -28.97
C LEU A 568 -22.60 -35.96 -27.83
N LYS A 569 -22.71 -37.17 -27.29
CA LYS A 569 -21.85 -37.65 -26.18
C LYS A 569 -20.39 -37.86 -26.61
N ARG A 570 -20.18 -38.22 -27.89
CA ARG A 570 -18.84 -38.32 -28.50
C ARG A 570 -18.22 -36.94 -28.69
N ILE A 571 -19.04 -35.92 -29.00
CA ILE A 571 -18.60 -34.53 -29.14
C ILE A 571 -18.24 -33.93 -27.78
N THR A 572 -19.05 -34.13 -26.72
CA THR A 572 -18.75 -33.59 -25.39
C THR A 572 -17.48 -34.18 -24.79
N ASN A 573 -17.32 -35.50 -24.87
CA ASN A 573 -16.10 -36.15 -24.39
C ASN A 573 -14.89 -35.71 -25.23
N GLY A 574 -15.05 -35.61 -26.54
CA GLY A 574 -14.02 -35.12 -27.44
C GLY A 574 -13.60 -33.65 -27.27
N ILE A 575 -14.37 -32.83 -26.56
CA ILE A 575 -14.03 -31.42 -26.29
C ILE A 575 -13.31 -31.24 -24.94
N PHE A 576 -13.69 -32.03 -23.94
CA PHE A 576 -13.23 -31.86 -22.55
C PHE A 576 -12.29 -32.96 -22.05
N ASP A 577 -12.21 -34.09 -22.73
CA ASP A 577 -11.32 -35.19 -22.34
C ASP A 577 -9.92 -34.99 -22.95
N PRO A 578 -8.87 -34.78 -22.14
CA PRO A 578 -7.51 -34.63 -22.62
C PRO A 578 -6.85 -35.95 -23.04
N THR A 579 -7.51 -37.09 -22.80
CA THR A 579 -6.96 -38.43 -23.10
C THR A 579 -7.37 -38.96 -24.48
N ASP A 580 -8.41 -38.39 -25.11
CA ASP A 580 -8.85 -38.76 -26.45
C ASP A 580 -7.98 -38.09 -27.53
N ASN A 581 -6.87 -38.75 -27.85
CA ASN A 581 -5.89 -38.28 -28.82
C ASN A 581 -6.43 -38.23 -30.27
N GLU A 582 -7.45 -39.03 -30.61
CA GLU A 582 -8.04 -38.97 -31.95
C GLU A 582 -8.89 -37.72 -32.13
N VAL A 583 -9.70 -37.37 -31.14
CA VAL A 583 -10.49 -36.14 -31.23
C VAL A 583 -9.60 -34.92 -31.10
N PHE A 584 -8.59 -34.94 -30.22
CA PHE A 584 -7.62 -33.86 -30.11
C PHE A 584 -6.95 -33.56 -31.47
N LYS A 585 -6.51 -34.58 -32.21
CA LYS A 585 -5.93 -34.42 -33.56
C LYS A 585 -6.91 -33.81 -34.56
N LYS A 586 -8.16 -34.29 -34.60
CA LYS A 586 -9.19 -33.74 -35.51
C LYS A 586 -9.56 -32.30 -35.16
N VAL A 587 -9.64 -31.97 -33.88
CA VAL A 587 -9.87 -30.59 -33.41
C VAL A 587 -8.72 -29.71 -33.88
N VAL A 588 -7.46 -30.14 -33.69
CA VAL A 588 -6.28 -29.41 -34.18
C VAL A 588 -6.31 -29.21 -35.70
N GLU A 589 -6.61 -30.25 -36.49
CA GLU A 589 -6.70 -30.16 -37.96
C GLU A 589 -7.73 -29.10 -38.41
N VAL A 590 -8.92 -29.13 -37.81
CA VAL A 590 -10.00 -28.16 -38.14
C VAL A 590 -9.60 -26.74 -37.75
N HIS A 591 -9.05 -26.54 -36.55
CA HIS A 591 -8.65 -25.22 -36.08
C HIS A 591 -7.50 -24.65 -36.91
N TRP A 592 -6.56 -25.49 -37.33
CA TRP A 592 -5.44 -25.07 -38.16
C TRP A 592 -5.90 -24.57 -39.54
N ILE A 593 -6.90 -25.22 -40.16
CA ILE A 593 -7.51 -24.75 -41.42
C ILE A 593 -8.21 -23.40 -41.21
N ILE A 594 -8.97 -23.25 -40.12
CA ILE A 594 -9.66 -22.00 -39.80
C ILE A 594 -8.65 -20.87 -39.57
N GLU A 595 -7.55 -21.15 -38.88
CA GLU A 595 -6.52 -20.16 -38.58
C GLU A 595 -5.81 -19.64 -39.83
N ILE A 596 -5.55 -20.53 -40.81
CA ILE A 596 -5.04 -20.13 -42.13
C ILE A 596 -5.99 -19.13 -42.78
N ALA A 597 -7.30 -19.40 -42.75
CA ALA A 597 -8.30 -18.51 -43.33
C ALA A 597 -8.40 -17.16 -42.59
N ILE A 598 -8.37 -17.17 -41.26
CA ILE A 598 -8.38 -15.96 -40.42
C ILE A 598 -7.17 -15.10 -40.71
N CYS A 599 -5.97 -15.68 -40.70
CA CYS A 599 -4.75 -14.91 -40.95
C CYS A 599 -4.69 -14.36 -42.38
N TYR A 600 -5.14 -15.13 -43.37
CA TYR A 600 -5.27 -14.65 -44.74
C TYR A 600 -6.23 -13.44 -44.83
N PHE A 601 -7.37 -13.50 -44.14
CA PHE A 601 -8.31 -12.39 -44.06
C PHE A 601 -7.72 -11.16 -43.36
N ILE A 602 -6.98 -11.35 -42.26
CA ILE A 602 -6.31 -10.26 -41.54
C ILE A 602 -5.32 -9.53 -42.45
N ILE A 603 -4.48 -10.25 -43.20
CA ILE A 603 -3.50 -9.66 -44.14
C ILE A 603 -4.21 -8.82 -45.21
N LYS A 604 -5.39 -9.26 -45.67
CA LYS A 604 -6.15 -8.55 -46.70
C LYS A 604 -6.88 -7.30 -46.18
N VAL A 605 -7.33 -7.31 -44.93
CA VAL A 605 -8.22 -6.28 -44.37
C VAL A 605 -7.48 -5.23 -43.54
N ARG A 606 -6.42 -5.62 -42.82
CA ARG A 606 -5.70 -4.72 -41.92
C ARG A 606 -4.37 -4.31 -42.54
N ALA A 607 -4.11 -3.01 -42.56
CA ALA A 607 -2.83 -2.47 -43.01
C ALA A 607 -1.69 -2.94 -42.09
N TYR A 608 -0.53 -3.17 -42.70
CA TYR A 608 0.71 -3.44 -41.99
C TYR A 608 1.04 -2.31 -41.00
N THR A 609 1.48 -2.67 -39.79
CA THR A 609 1.89 -1.70 -38.77
C THR A 609 3.40 -1.73 -38.65
N GLU A 610 4.05 -0.72 -39.22
CA GLU A 610 5.51 -0.60 -39.21
C GLU A 610 6.02 -0.24 -37.83
N ILE A 611 6.91 -1.09 -37.30
CA ILE A 611 7.62 -0.85 -36.04
C ILE A 611 9.10 -1.16 -36.26
N ASP A 612 9.49 -2.44 -36.26
CA ASP A 612 10.91 -2.83 -36.31
C ASP A 612 11.36 -3.48 -37.61
N TRP A 613 10.44 -3.83 -38.53
CA TRP A 613 10.79 -4.54 -39.77
C TRP A 613 11.80 -3.77 -40.64
N SER A 614 11.56 -2.47 -40.86
CA SER A 614 12.47 -1.62 -41.62
C SER A 614 13.83 -1.50 -40.95
N THR A 615 13.86 -1.35 -39.62
CA THR A 615 15.10 -1.36 -38.84
C THR A 615 15.85 -2.71 -38.99
N TYR A 616 15.17 -3.86 -38.94
CA TYR A 616 15.80 -5.16 -39.16
C TYR A 616 16.40 -5.29 -40.57
N MET A 617 15.72 -4.77 -41.59
CA MET A 617 16.23 -4.77 -42.97
C MET A 617 17.45 -3.85 -43.12
N GLN A 618 17.45 -2.66 -42.52
CA GLN A 618 18.58 -1.73 -42.51
C GLN A 618 19.80 -2.31 -41.80
N GLN A 619 19.61 -2.90 -40.61
CA GLN A 619 20.67 -3.56 -39.86
C GLN A 619 21.27 -4.74 -40.66
N THR A 620 20.41 -5.51 -41.35
CA THR A 620 20.82 -6.63 -42.20
C THR A 620 21.57 -6.15 -43.44
N GLU A 621 21.15 -5.03 -44.05
CA GLU A 621 21.83 -4.43 -45.20
C GLU A 621 23.26 -4.00 -44.85
N LEU A 622 23.46 -3.33 -43.70
CA LEU A 622 24.79 -2.98 -43.20
C LEU A 622 25.68 -4.22 -43.01
N PHE A 623 25.10 -5.29 -42.47
CA PHE A 623 25.80 -6.57 -42.32
C PHE A 623 26.14 -7.20 -43.69
N LEU A 624 25.22 -7.23 -44.65
CA LEU A 624 25.45 -7.77 -45.99
C LEU A 624 26.50 -6.96 -46.76
N ASN A 625 26.56 -5.65 -46.54
CA ASN A 625 27.58 -4.73 -47.10
C ASN A 625 28.98 -4.89 -46.47
N GLY A 626 29.14 -5.80 -45.51
CA GLY A 626 30.44 -6.16 -44.95
C GLY A 626 30.75 -5.56 -43.58
N GLU A 627 29.83 -4.81 -42.95
CA GLU A 627 30.07 -4.29 -41.60
C GLU A 627 30.08 -5.44 -40.58
N ARG A 628 31.09 -5.45 -39.71
CA ARG A 628 31.31 -6.48 -38.68
C ARG A 628 31.45 -5.88 -37.29
N ASN A 629 31.40 -4.56 -37.15
CA ASN A 629 31.39 -3.89 -35.85
C ASN A 629 29.94 -3.65 -35.40
N TYR A 630 29.50 -4.40 -34.38
CA TYR A 630 28.15 -4.31 -33.82
C TYR A 630 27.77 -2.90 -33.35
N SER A 631 28.73 -2.07 -32.91
CA SER A 631 28.47 -0.68 -32.49
C SER A 631 28.09 0.25 -33.65
N LYS A 632 28.28 -0.18 -34.90
CA LYS A 632 27.98 0.59 -36.11
C LYS A 632 26.76 0.06 -36.88
N ILE A 633 26.21 -1.08 -36.44
CA ILE A 633 25.03 -1.68 -37.05
C ILE A 633 23.81 -1.11 -36.32
N ASP A 634 23.20 -0.09 -36.91
CA ASP A 634 22.09 0.67 -36.36
C ASP A 634 20.98 0.83 -37.41
N GLY A 635 19.76 1.13 -36.97
CA GLY A 635 18.63 1.45 -37.84
C GLY A 635 17.71 2.45 -37.16
N ASP A 636 16.57 2.76 -37.79
CA ASP A 636 15.70 3.86 -37.34
C ASP A 636 15.21 3.76 -35.88
N THR A 637 15.02 2.54 -35.35
CA THR A 637 14.59 2.32 -33.95
C THR A 637 15.76 2.07 -32.97
N GLY A 638 17.00 2.05 -33.44
CA GLY A 638 18.21 1.95 -32.62
C GLY A 638 19.10 0.73 -32.92
N PRO A 639 20.20 0.58 -32.16
CA PRO A 639 21.32 -0.29 -32.55
C PRO A 639 20.97 -1.77 -32.41
N VAL A 640 21.65 -2.61 -33.21
CA VAL A 640 21.47 -4.06 -33.14
C VAL A 640 21.87 -4.60 -31.77
N VAL A 641 20.97 -5.37 -31.17
CA VAL A 641 21.16 -5.97 -29.82
C VAL A 641 20.81 -7.42 -29.75
N TYR A 642 20.73 -8.03 -30.92
CA TYR A 642 20.42 -9.43 -31.07
C TYR A 642 21.71 -10.15 -31.46
N PRO A 643 21.94 -11.38 -30.95
CA PRO A 643 23.08 -12.16 -31.38
C PRO A 643 23.11 -12.41 -32.89
N ALA A 644 24.25 -12.88 -33.40
CA ALA A 644 24.49 -12.97 -34.84
C ALA A 644 23.46 -13.80 -35.62
N GLY A 645 22.78 -14.75 -34.95
CA GLY A 645 21.71 -15.55 -35.56
C GLY A 645 20.56 -14.70 -36.11
N HIS A 646 20.25 -13.55 -35.50
CA HIS A 646 19.29 -12.60 -36.02
C HIS A 646 19.68 -12.08 -37.41
N LEU A 647 20.91 -11.58 -37.58
CA LEU A 647 21.39 -11.04 -38.85
C LEU A 647 21.44 -12.10 -39.95
N TRP A 648 21.89 -13.31 -39.62
CA TRP A 648 21.89 -14.43 -40.56
C TRP A 648 20.49 -14.81 -41.02
N LEU A 649 19.54 -14.90 -40.09
CA LEU A 649 18.17 -15.29 -40.43
C LEU A 649 17.44 -14.20 -41.22
N TYR A 650 17.62 -12.93 -40.84
CA TYR A 650 17.03 -11.80 -41.56
C TYR A 650 17.70 -11.54 -42.91
N SER A 651 18.94 -12.00 -43.14
CA SER A 651 19.53 -12.00 -44.48
C SER A 651 18.74 -12.86 -45.48
N LEU A 652 18.16 -13.98 -45.04
CA LEU A 652 17.28 -14.80 -45.88
C LEU A 652 16.00 -14.02 -46.24
N PHE A 653 15.39 -13.35 -45.26
CA PHE A 653 14.21 -12.53 -45.51
C PHE A 653 14.50 -11.33 -46.39
N TYR A 654 15.67 -10.71 -46.26
CA TYR A 654 16.12 -9.60 -47.10
C TYR A 654 16.11 -9.99 -48.58
N TYR A 655 16.66 -11.16 -48.95
CA TYR A 655 16.62 -11.66 -50.33
C TYR A 655 15.21 -12.06 -50.79
N VAL A 656 14.44 -12.76 -49.93
CA VAL A 656 13.09 -13.24 -50.29
C VAL A 656 12.09 -12.09 -50.48
N THR A 657 12.25 -10.99 -49.75
CA THR A 657 11.32 -9.86 -49.75
C THR A 657 11.77 -8.68 -50.62
N ASN A 658 12.81 -8.87 -51.45
CA ASN A 658 13.38 -7.82 -52.29
C ASN A 658 13.81 -6.59 -51.46
N GLU A 659 14.76 -6.80 -50.56
CA GLU A 659 15.31 -5.78 -49.64
C GLU A 659 14.29 -5.26 -48.60
N GLY A 660 13.27 -6.07 -48.27
CA GLY A 660 12.21 -5.67 -47.34
C GLY A 660 11.07 -4.86 -47.96
N LYS A 661 11.14 -4.54 -49.26
CA LYS A 661 10.12 -3.74 -49.98
C LYS A 661 8.82 -4.52 -50.20
N ASN A 662 8.89 -5.83 -50.37
CA ASN A 662 7.72 -6.70 -50.51
C ASN A 662 7.15 -7.09 -49.14
N ILE A 663 6.40 -6.18 -48.53
CA ILE A 663 5.78 -6.36 -47.20
C ILE A 663 4.82 -7.56 -47.20
N ILE A 664 4.02 -7.73 -48.26
CA ILE A 664 3.06 -8.86 -48.36
C ILE A 664 3.81 -10.20 -48.38
N GLY A 665 4.92 -10.28 -49.11
CA GLY A 665 5.80 -11.45 -49.09
C GLY A 665 6.32 -11.74 -47.69
N GLY A 666 6.76 -10.71 -46.95
CA GLY A 666 7.15 -10.84 -45.54
C GLY A 666 6.03 -11.35 -44.64
N GLN A 667 4.82 -10.78 -44.75
CA GLN A 667 3.67 -11.19 -43.96
C GLN A 667 3.28 -12.65 -44.22
N ILE A 668 3.39 -13.11 -45.48
CA ILE A 668 3.17 -14.52 -45.83
C ILE A 668 4.25 -15.41 -45.21
N CYS A 669 5.52 -15.00 -45.24
CA CYS A 669 6.59 -15.74 -44.57
C CYS A 669 6.34 -15.87 -43.06
N PHE A 670 5.95 -14.79 -42.38
CA PHE A 670 5.66 -14.82 -40.94
C PHE A 670 4.34 -15.55 -40.62
N LEU A 671 3.39 -15.60 -41.56
CA LEU A 671 2.25 -16.50 -41.47
C LEU A 671 2.71 -17.97 -41.44
N TYR A 672 3.63 -18.39 -42.31
CA TYR A 672 4.19 -19.74 -42.24
C TYR A 672 4.91 -20.01 -40.91
N VAL A 673 5.70 -19.05 -40.41
CA VAL A 673 6.36 -19.14 -39.09
C VAL A 673 5.32 -19.32 -37.98
N TYR A 674 4.22 -18.57 -38.02
CA TYR A 674 3.13 -18.69 -37.07
C TYR A 674 2.48 -20.07 -37.09
N LEU A 675 2.14 -20.58 -38.28
CA LEU A 675 1.49 -21.87 -38.45
C LEU A 675 2.39 -23.03 -38.00
N LEU A 676 3.69 -22.97 -38.31
CA LEU A 676 4.67 -23.95 -37.84
C LEU A 676 4.81 -23.92 -36.31
N ASN A 677 4.83 -22.72 -35.74
CA ASN A 677 4.92 -22.57 -34.28
C ASN A 677 3.66 -23.10 -33.57
N GLN A 678 2.47 -22.87 -34.14
CA GLN A 678 1.23 -23.47 -33.65
C GLN A 678 1.28 -25.00 -33.67
N ILE A 679 1.77 -25.61 -34.77
CA ILE A 679 1.92 -27.07 -34.86
C ILE A 679 2.80 -27.60 -33.71
N ALA A 680 3.92 -26.94 -33.43
CA ALA A 680 4.80 -27.33 -32.34
C ALA A 680 4.08 -27.25 -30.98
N ILE A 681 3.31 -26.19 -30.73
CA ILE A 681 2.52 -26.03 -29.50
C ILE A 681 1.44 -27.11 -29.38
N TYR A 682 0.69 -27.39 -30.46
CA TYR A 682 -0.32 -28.44 -30.48
C TYR A 682 0.28 -29.81 -30.23
N TRP A 683 1.49 -30.06 -30.75
CA TRP A 683 2.22 -31.30 -30.46
C TRP A 683 2.57 -31.41 -28.98
N ILE A 684 3.12 -30.35 -28.38
CA ILE A 684 3.47 -30.31 -26.95
C ILE A 684 2.23 -30.60 -26.10
N TYR A 685 1.11 -29.93 -26.39
CA TYR A 685 -0.14 -30.11 -25.65
C TYR A 685 -0.74 -31.50 -25.85
N GLY A 686 -0.78 -32.00 -27.09
CA GLY A 686 -1.24 -33.36 -27.38
C GLY A 686 -0.37 -34.44 -26.74
N SER A 687 0.92 -34.18 -26.54
CA SER A 687 1.84 -35.08 -25.84
C SER A 687 1.72 -35.02 -24.32
N SER A 688 1.21 -33.90 -23.78
CA SER A 688 1.02 -33.74 -22.33
C SER A 688 -0.12 -34.59 -21.77
N LEU A 689 -1.15 -34.88 -22.59
CA LEU A 689 -2.38 -35.58 -22.23
C LEU A 689 -3.11 -35.00 -20.99
N LYS A 690 -2.80 -33.75 -20.63
CA LYS A 690 -3.37 -33.04 -19.47
C LYS A 690 -4.23 -31.85 -19.90
N ILE A 691 -4.04 -31.37 -21.12
CA ILE A 691 -4.70 -30.16 -21.63
C ILE A 691 -5.89 -30.58 -22.49
N PRO A 692 -7.12 -30.19 -22.11
CA PRO A 692 -8.31 -30.57 -22.86
C PRO A 692 -8.40 -29.85 -24.21
N PRO A 693 -8.99 -30.48 -25.25
CA PRO A 693 -9.10 -29.94 -26.61
C PRO A 693 -9.70 -28.52 -26.71
N TYR A 694 -10.64 -28.13 -25.85
CA TYR A 694 -11.21 -26.77 -25.89
C TYR A 694 -10.19 -25.65 -25.64
N VAL A 695 -9.07 -25.93 -24.97
CA VAL A 695 -8.01 -24.94 -24.74
C VAL A 695 -7.34 -24.55 -26.07
N VAL A 696 -7.22 -25.50 -27.00
CA VAL A 696 -6.75 -25.23 -28.37
C VAL A 696 -7.70 -24.27 -29.08
N THR A 697 -9.01 -24.45 -28.90
CA THR A 697 -10.04 -23.56 -29.42
C THR A 697 -9.90 -22.14 -28.88
N LEU A 698 -9.73 -21.97 -27.56
CA LEU A 698 -9.55 -20.64 -26.95
C LEU A 698 -8.29 -19.94 -27.45
N ILE A 699 -7.16 -20.67 -27.54
CA ILE A 699 -5.89 -20.11 -28.03
C ILE A 699 -6.02 -19.64 -29.48
N THR A 700 -6.72 -20.41 -30.32
CA THR A 700 -6.95 -20.08 -31.73
C THR A 700 -7.81 -18.82 -31.88
N PHE A 701 -8.92 -18.72 -31.15
CA PHE A 701 -9.90 -17.64 -31.38
C PHE A 701 -9.71 -16.38 -30.53
N LEU A 702 -9.10 -16.44 -29.34
CA LEU A 702 -9.00 -15.26 -28.44
C LEU A 702 -7.70 -14.45 -28.59
N SER A 703 -6.74 -14.90 -29.39
CA SER A 703 -5.39 -14.34 -29.37
C SER A 703 -5.12 -13.22 -30.38
N TYR A 704 -5.92 -12.13 -30.36
CA TYR A 704 -5.71 -10.94 -31.20
C TYR A 704 -4.25 -10.43 -31.18
N ARG A 705 -3.62 -10.49 -30.00
CA ARG A 705 -2.23 -10.08 -29.81
C ARG A 705 -1.23 -10.96 -30.57
N LEU A 706 -1.47 -12.28 -30.66
CA LEU A 706 -0.58 -13.19 -31.40
C LEU A 706 -0.67 -12.92 -32.91
N HIS A 707 -1.89 -12.77 -33.44
CA HIS A 707 -2.08 -12.40 -34.86
C HIS A 707 -1.37 -11.09 -35.19
N SER A 708 -1.47 -10.08 -34.31
CA SER A 708 -0.77 -8.81 -34.49
C SER A 708 0.75 -8.97 -34.49
N ILE A 709 1.33 -9.69 -33.53
CA ILE A 709 2.78 -9.86 -33.39
C ILE A 709 3.38 -10.59 -34.60
N TYR A 710 2.75 -11.68 -35.04
CA TYR A 710 3.26 -12.48 -36.15
C TYR A 710 2.99 -11.82 -37.50
N VAL A 711 1.75 -11.46 -37.79
CA VAL A 711 1.31 -11.12 -39.16
C VAL A 711 1.34 -9.62 -39.45
N LEU A 712 1.03 -8.78 -38.47
CA LEU A 712 0.97 -7.32 -38.68
C LEU A 712 2.27 -6.60 -38.33
N ARG A 713 3.10 -7.16 -37.44
CA ARG A 713 4.33 -6.52 -36.94
C ARG A 713 5.61 -7.25 -37.33
N MET A 714 5.56 -8.56 -37.57
CA MET A 714 6.70 -9.40 -37.98
C MET A 714 7.90 -9.31 -37.01
N PHE A 715 7.65 -9.46 -35.72
CA PHE A 715 8.69 -9.38 -34.67
C PHE A 715 9.64 -10.57 -34.67
N ASN A 716 10.91 -10.33 -34.32
CA ASN A 716 11.94 -11.37 -34.23
C ASN A 716 11.67 -12.42 -33.14
N ASP A 717 10.90 -12.09 -32.09
CA ASP A 717 10.43 -13.02 -31.05
C ASP A 717 9.76 -14.27 -31.63
N THR A 718 9.08 -14.11 -32.76
CA THR A 718 8.32 -15.19 -33.40
C THR A 718 9.23 -16.31 -33.90
N LEU A 719 10.36 -15.94 -34.50
CA LEU A 719 11.39 -16.85 -34.99
C LEU A 719 12.16 -17.48 -33.83
N ALA A 720 12.46 -16.71 -32.78
CA ALA A 720 13.12 -17.21 -31.58
C ALA A 720 12.27 -18.28 -30.87
N MET A 721 10.96 -18.03 -30.73
CA MET A 721 10.02 -18.96 -30.12
C MET A 721 9.76 -20.21 -30.98
N LEU A 722 9.78 -20.10 -32.31
CA LEU A 722 9.70 -21.24 -33.22
C LEU A 722 10.79 -22.25 -32.89
N PHE A 723 12.06 -21.82 -32.89
CA PHE A 723 13.19 -22.70 -32.58
C PHE A 723 13.11 -23.29 -31.16
N CYS A 724 12.70 -22.49 -30.17
CA CYS A 724 12.55 -22.94 -28.79
C CYS A 724 11.45 -24.02 -28.66
N ASN A 725 10.30 -23.83 -29.30
CA ASN A 725 9.19 -24.79 -29.23
C ASN A 725 9.52 -26.10 -29.96
N PHE A 726 10.17 -26.04 -31.12
CA PHE A 726 10.64 -27.24 -31.81
C PHE A 726 11.73 -27.99 -31.03
N ALA A 727 12.62 -27.28 -30.33
CA ALA A 727 13.57 -27.91 -29.40
C ALA A 727 12.85 -28.70 -28.31
N MET A 728 11.79 -28.12 -27.70
CA MET A 728 10.97 -28.83 -26.72
C MET A 728 10.26 -30.06 -27.31
N VAL A 729 9.71 -29.95 -28.52
CA VAL A 729 9.08 -31.11 -29.21
C VAL A 729 10.08 -32.25 -29.36
N LEU A 730 11.31 -31.99 -29.82
CA LEU A 730 12.35 -33.01 -29.95
C LEU A 730 12.69 -33.66 -28.60
N MET A 731 12.78 -32.87 -27.53
CA MET A 731 13.04 -33.39 -26.17
C MET A 731 11.90 -34.27 -25.66
N ILE A 732 10.64 -33.94 -25.97
CA ILE A 732 9.46 -34.75 -25.61
C ILE A 732 9.42 -36.05 -26.43
N CYS A 733 9.75 -35.97 -27.72
CA CYS A 733 9.75 -37.12 -28.63
C CYS A 733 10.89 -38.11 -28.36
N ASP A 734 11.95 -37.71 -27.67
CA ASP A 734 13.08 -38.59 -27.33
C ASP A 734 12.71 -39.65 -26.28
N LYS A 735 11.88 -40.64 -26.63
CA LYS A 735 11.47 -41.71 -25.71
C LYS A 735 12.59 -42.68 -25.32
N LYS A 736 13.70 -42.72 -26.07
CA LYS A 736 14.77 -43.74 -25.94
C LYS A 736 16.06 -43.22 -25.27
N LYS A 737 16.04 -42.03 -24.67
CA LYS A 737 17.24 -41.35 -24.13
C LYS A 737 18.37 -41.24 -25.18
N ASN A 738 18.02 -40.92 -26.42
CA ASN A 738 18.98 -40.80 -27.49
C ASN A 738 19.69 -39.44 -27.42
N ASN A 739 20.97 -39.46 -27.04
CA ASN A 739 21.80 -38.26 -26.96
C ASN A 739 21.84 -37.46 -28.27
N THR A 740 21.67 -38.10 -29.43
CA THR A 740 21.70 -37.41 -30.73
C THR A 740 20.51 -36.45 -30.91
N ILE A 741 19.31 -36.89 -30.52
CA ILE A 741 18.09 -36.08 -30.63
C ILE A 741 18.15 -34.92 -29.62
N LEU A 742 18.69 -35.20 -28.43
CA LEU A 742 18.91 -34.19 -27.41
C LEU A 742 19.91 -33.11 -27.87
N TYR A 743 21.03 -33.50 -28.48
CA TYR A 743 21.99 -32.52 -29.01
C TYR A 743 21.40 -31.69 -30.16
N LEU A 744 20.61 -32.32 -31.04
CA LEU A 744 19.87 -31.57 -32.08
C LEU A 744 18.90 -30.57 -31.47
N ALA A 745 18.17 -30.94 -30.41
CA ALA A 745 17.30 -30.03 -29.68
C ALA A 745 18.08 -28.86 -29.06
N MET A 746 19.29 -29.11 -28.53
CA MET A 746 20.15 -28.04 -27.99
C MET A 746 20.68 -27.11 -29.08
N VAL A 747 20.97 -27.61 -30.29
CA VAL A 747 21.33 -26.77 -31.44
C VAL A 747 20.15 -25.86 -31.81
N LEU A 748 18.93 -26.39 -31.90
CA LEU A 748 17.73 -25.58 -32.16
C LEU A 748 17.49 -24.55 -31.05
N PHE A 749 17.59 -24.94 -29.78
CA PHE A 749 17.47 -24.01 -28.66
C PHE A 749 18.50 -22.87 -28.76
N SER A 750 19.75 -23.20 -29.10
CA SER A 750 20.81 -22.22 -29.30
C SER A 750 20.53 -21.32 -30.51
N LEU A 751 19.98 -21.83 -31.62
CA LEU A 751 19.52 -20.98 -32.73
C LEU A 751 18.46 -19.96 -32.29
N GLY A 752 17.54 -20.36 -31.40
CA GLY A 752 16.58 -19.44 -30.78
C GLY A 752 17.23 -18.33 -29.95
N VAL A 753 18.22 -18.68 -29.11
CA VAL A 753 19.05 -17.70 -28.38
C VAL A 753 19.79 -16.78 -29.35
N GLY A 754 20.26 -17.33 -30.47
CA GLY A 754 20.92 -16.62 -31.56
C GLY A 754 20.06 -15.53 -32.21
N VAL A 755 18.73 -15.67 -32.17
CA VAL A 755 17.78 -14.65 -32.64
C VAL A 755 17.41 -13.67 -31.54
N LYS A 756 17.21 -14.16 -30.30
CA LYS A 756 16.85 -13.31 -29.16
C LYS A 756 17.39 -13.86 -27.84
N MET A 757 18.15 -13.03 -27.12
CA MET A 757 18.77 -13.37 -25.83
C MET A 757 17.76 -13.85 -24.76
N ASN A 758 16.52 -13.34 -24.76
CA ASN A 758 15.52 -13.69 -23.74
C ASN A 758 15.21 -15.19 -23.65
N ILE A 759 15.46 -15.95 -24.73
CA ILE A 759 15.30 -17.41 -24.73
C ILE A 759 16.23 -18.09 -23.71
N LEU A 760 17.34 -17.44 -23.34
CA LEU A 760 18.27 -17.92 -22.30
C LEU A 760 17.57 -18.11 -20.94
N LEU A 761 16.46 -17.40 -20.67
CA LEU A 761 15.68 -17.55 -19.45
C LEU A 761 15.09 -18.97 -19.28
N PHE A 762 14.91 -19.73 -20.37
CA PHE A 762 14.45 -21.12 -20.32
C PHE A 762 15.58 -22.11 -20.01
N ALA A 763 16.84 -21.69 -20.08
CA ALA A 763 18.00 -22.57 -19.93
C ALA A 763 18.09 -23.27 -18.56
N PRO A 764 17.78 -22.64 -17.40
CA PRO A 764 17.78 -23.33 -16.11
C PRO A 764 16.77 -24.47 -16.04
N ALA A 765 15.56 -24.25 -16.58
CA ALA A 765 14.51 -25.27 -16.61
C ALA A 765 14.91 -26.45 -17.51
N ILE A 766 15.44 -26.16 -18.70
CA ILE A 766 15.96 -27.19 -19.62
C ILE A 766 17.11 -27.96 -18.98
N ALA A 767 18.05 -27.28 -18.32
CA ALA A 767 19.17 -27.92 -17.63
C ALA A 767 18.70 -28.86 -16.51
N LEU A 768 17.70 -28.46 -15.72
CA LEU A 768 17.09 -29.32 -14.70
C LEU A 768 16.41 -30.55 -15.33
N ILE A 769 15.64 -30.37 -16.41
CA ILE A 769 14.99 -31.49 -17.11
C ILE A 769 16.04 -32.48 -17.64
N VAL A 770 17.12 -31.99 -18.25
CA VAL A 770 18.21 -32.83 -18.74
C VAL A 770 18.95 -33.51 -17.59
N PHE A 771 19.18 -32.80 -16.47
CA PHE A 771 19.79 -33.35 -15.26
C PHE A 771 18.99 -34.53 -14.70
N PHE A 772 17.68 -34.35 -14.47
CA PHE A 772 16.83 -35.41 -13.93
C PHE A 772 16.68 -36.61 -14.88
N ARG A 773 16.81 -36.39 -16.19
CA ARG A 773 16.61 -37.44 -17.20
C ARG A 773 17.90 -38.20 -17.57
N HIS A 774 19.02 -37.48 -17.70
CA HIS A 774 20.30 -37.96 -18.25
C HIS A 774 21.53 -37.72 -17.34
N GLY A 775 21.37 -37.05 -16.20
CA GLY A 775 22.45 -36.77 -15.25
C GLY A 775 23.32 -35.56 -15.60
N LEU A 776 24.23 -35.20 -14.68
CA LEU A 776 25.04 -33.98 -14.73
C LEU A 776 26.02 -33.93 -15.92
N GLU A 777 26.65 -35.05 -16.28
CA GLU A 777 27.62 -35.12 -17.38
C GLU A 777 26.98 -34.71 -18.71
N THR A 778 25.74 -35.16 -18.95
CA THR A 778 24.99 -34.82 -20.17
C THR A 778 24.62 -33.34 -20.21
N VAL A 779 24.31 -32.73 -19.06
CA VAL A 779 24.05 -31.28 -18.98
C VAL A 779 25.27 -30.48 -19.45
N PHE A 780 26.48 -30.86 -19.02
CA PHE A 780 27.70 -30.21 -19.48
C PHE A 780 27.91 -30.36 -20.99
N LYS A 781 27.72 -31.57 -21.55
CA LYS A 781 27.83 -31.82 -23.00
C LYS A 781 26.81 -30.99 -23.79
N CYS A 782 25.56 -30.90 -23.32
CA CYS A 782 24.52 -30.05 -23.90
C CYS A 782 24.90 -28.56 -23.86
N GLY A 783 25.49 -28.10 -22.75
CA GLY A 783 26.02 -26.74 -22.62
C GLY A 783 27.13 -26.44 -23.63
N ILE A 784 28.05 -27.39 -23.85
CA ILE A 784 29.12 -27.27 -24.86
C ILE A 784 28.52 -27.17 -26.27
N VAL A 785 27.56 -28.03 -26.63
CA VAL A 785 26.91 -27.98 -27.95
C VAL A 785 26.20 -26.64 -28.17
N ALA A 786 25.47 -26.15 -27.16
CA ALA A 786 24.79 -24.86 -27.24
C ALA A 786 25.79 -23.70 -27.40
N GLY A 787 26.90 -23.71 -26.65
CA GLY A 787 27.96 -22.71 -26.74
C GLY A 787 28.71 -22.74 -28.08
N LEU A 788 29.06 -23.92 -28.59
CA LEU A 788 29.69 -24.07 -29.91
C LEU A 788 28.81 -23.50 -31.02
N THR A 789 27.50 -23.71 -30.95
CA THR A 789 26.55 -23.15 -31.91
C THR A 789 26.61 -21.61 -31.92
N GLN A 790 26.68 -20.96 -30.75
CA GLN A 790 26.82 -19.50 -30.67
C GLN A 790 28.16 -19.00 -31.21
N ILE A 791 29.26 -19.72 -30.94
CA ILE A 791 30.59 -19.38 -31.45
C ILE A 791 30.60 -19.45 -32.98
N ILE A 792 29.99 -20.49 -33.57
CA ILE A 792 29.92 -20.65 -35.03
C ILE A 792 29.12 -19.50 -35.66
N LEU A 793 27.94 -19.17 -35.12
CA LEU A 793 27.11 -18.08 -35.64
C LEU A 793 27.80 -16.72 -35.53
N GLY A 794 28.48 -16.48 -34.41
CA GLY A 794 29.20 -15.24 -34.11
C GLY A 794 30.60 -15.15 -34.71
N LEU A 795 31.11 -16.19 -35.38
CA LEU A 795 32.51 -16.32 -35.79
C LEU A 795 33.06 -15.09 -36.56
N PRO A 796 32.34 -14.52 -37.56
CA PRO A 796 32.84 -13.34 -38.28
C PRO A 796 33.05 -12.11 -37.39
N PHE A 797 32.22 -11.98 -36.36
CA PHE A 797 32.25 -10.86 -35.41
C PHE A 797 33.27 -11.11 -34.31
N LEU A 798 33.38 -12.35 -33.83
CA LEU A 798 34.35 -12.75 -32.80
C LEU A 798 35.79 -12.63 -33.29
N ILE A 799 36.05 -12.87 -34.58
CA ILE A 799 37.39 -12.69 -35.17
C ILE A 799 37.73 -11.21 -35.35
N SER A 800 36.76 -10.38 -35.75
CA SER A 800 37.00 -9.00 -36.14
C SER A 800 36.90 -8.01 -34.97
N TYR A 801 35.82 -8.10 -34.18
CA TYR A 801 35.45 -7.18 -33.10
C TYR A 801 34.80 -7.94 -31.92
N PRO A 802 35.55 -8.78 -31.20
CA PRO A 802 35.00 -9.66 -30.16
C PRO A 802 34.38 -8.91 -28.98
N LYS A 803 34.97 -7.77 -28.58
CA LYS A 803 34.48 -6.97 -27.45
C LYS A 803 33.14 -6.33 -27.80
N GLU A 804 33.09 -5.65 -28.93
CA GLU A 804 31.90 -4.97 -29.44
C GLU A 804 30.75 -5.95 -29.68
N TYR A 805 31.06 -7.16 -30.17
CA TYR A 805 30.06 -8.22 -30.31
C TYR A 805 29.48 -8.66 -28.96
N ILE A 806 30.33 -9.08 -28.01
CA ILE A 806 29.84 -9.64 -26.74
C ILE A 806 29.07 -8.59 -25.92
N PHE A 807 29.57 -7.35 -25.84
CA PHE A 807 28.95 -6.29 -25.04
C PHE A 807 27.62 -5.79 -25.62
N ASN A 808 27.47 -5.75 -26.95
CA ASN A 808 26.24 -5.23 -27.57
C ASN A 808 25.21 -6.34 -27.85
N ALA A 809 25.64 -7.54 -28.26
CA ALA A 809 24.75 -8.67 -28.54
C ALA A 809 24.15 -9.30 -27.27
N PHE A 810 24.89 -9.24 -26.14
CA PHE A 810 24.47 -9.79 -24.85
C PHE A 810 24.51 -8.70 -23.76
N ASN A 811 23.85 -7.58 -24.01
CA ASN A 811 23.84 -6.45 -23.08
C ASN A 811 22.82 -6.67 -21.94
N PHE A 812 23.28 -7.21 -20.81
CA PHE A 812 22.47 -7.39 -19.60
C PHE A 812 22.21 -6.10 -18.79
N GLY A 813 22.87 -4.99 -19.15
CA GLY A 813 22.75 -3.69 -18.47
C GLY A 813 21.79 -2.70 -19.14
N ARG A 814 21.10 -3.11 -20.20
CA ARG A 814 20.19 -2.23 -20.94
C ARG A 814 18.91 -1.97 -20.14
N VAL A 815 18.76 -0.73 -19.69
CA VAL A 815 17.51 -0.21 -19.13
C VAL A 815 16.62 0.23 -20.30
N PHE A 816 15.40 -0.28 -20.39
CA PHE A 816 14.38 0.26 -21.28
C PHE A 816 14.13 1.73 -20.87
N LEU A 817 14.63 2.69 -21.64
CA LEU A 817 14.29 4.10 -21.44
C LEU A 817 12.83 4.28 -21.87
N TYR A 818 11.90 4.07 -20.95
CA TYR A 818 10.53 4.52 -21.12
C TYR A 818 10.57 6.05 -21.17
N LYS A 819 10.32 6.65 -22.34
CA LYS A 819 10.08 8.08 -22.43
C LYS A 819 8.73 8.35 -21.78
N TRP A 820 8.74 8.72 -20.50
CA TRP A 820 7.54 9.14 -19.78
C TRP A 820 6.90 10.30 -20.56
N THR A 821 5.75 10.03 -21.15
CA THR A 821 4.93 11.04 -21.81
C THR A 821 3.69 11.20 -20.94
N VAL A 822 3.60 12.35 -20.28
CA VAL A 822 2.47 12.71 -19.41
C VAL A 822 1.40 13.40 -20.27
N PHE A 823 1.83 14.34 -21.11
CA PHE A 823 0.99 15.18 -21.95
C PHE A 823 1.07 14.79 -23.42
N ASP A 824 -0.10 14.65 -24.05
CA ASP A 824 -0.26 14.54 -25.49
C ASP A 824 -0.12 15.93 -26.14
N ARG A 825 1.06 16.20 -26.70
CA ARG A 825 1.43 17.46 -27.35
C ARG A 825 0.58 17.75 -28.59
N GLU A 826 0.14 16.72 -29.31
CA GLU A 826 -0.72 16.88 -30.49
C GLU A 826 -2.12 17.33 -30.08
N THR A 827 -2.66 16.76 -29.00
CA THR A 827 -3.90 17.27 -28.40
C THR A 827 -3.74 18.72 -27.95
N LYS A 828 -2.63 19.08 -27.31
CA LYS A 828 -2.39 20.46 -26.88
C LYS A 828 -2.38 21.44 -28.05
N ARG A 829 -1.71 21.07 -29.15
CA ARG A 829 -1.73 21.84 -30.40
C ARG A 829 -3.15 22.04 -30.95
N LYS A 830 -3.97 20.98 -30.95
CA LYS A 830 -5.37 21.05 -31.39
C LYS A 830 -6.22 21.96 -30.50
N GLN A 831 -6.06 21.88 -29.18
CA GLN A 831 -6.74 22.76 -28.23
C GLN A 831 -6.41 24.23 -28.49
N ARG A 832 -5.13 24.57 -28.65
CA ARG A 832 -4.69 25.93 -29.01
C ARG A 832 -5.29 26.39 -30.34
N ASN A 833 -5.24 25.55 -31.37
CA ASN A 833 -5.82 25.89 -32.68
C ASN A 833 -7.33 26.15 -32.63
N TRP A 834 -8.06 25.30 -31.90
CA TRP A 834 -9.51 25.40 -31.74
C TRP A 834 -9.92 26.66 -30.95
N ALA A 835 -9.17 26.99 -29.88
CA ALA A 835 -9.47 28.12 -29.02
C ALA A 835 -9.45 29.45 -29.80
N VAL A 836 -8.44 29.65 -30.66
CA VAL A 836 -8.27 30.88 -31.48
C VAL A 836 -9.45 31.12 -32.44
N GLU A 837 -10.12 30.06 -32.89
CA GLU A 837 -11.24 30.13 -33.82
C GLU A 837 -12.56 30.52 -33.14
N GLN A 838 -12.62 30.52 -31.80
CA GLN A 838 -13.82 30.90 -31.05
C GLN A 838 -13.98 32.42 -30.98
N LYS A 839 -15.23 32.89 -31.00
CA LYS A 839 -15.57 34.32 -30.97
C LYS A 839 -15.14 34.97 -29.65
N ASP A 840 -15.33 34.27 -28.54
CA ASP A 840 -15.06 34.78 -27.18
C ASP A 840 -13.60 34.56 -26.74
N PHE A 841 -12.73 34.12 -27.65
CA PHE A 841 -11.33 33.81 -27.37
C PHE A 841 -10.61 34.92 -26.61
N GLU A 842 -10.74 36.18 -27.07
CA GLU A 842 -10.03 37.33 -26.48
C GLU A 842 -10.52 37.64 -25.06
N LEU A 843 -11.82 37.47 -24.80
CA LEU A 843 -12.41 37.72 -23.49
C LEU A 843 -11.80 36.82 -22.41
N ALA A 844 -11.46 35.58 -22.76
CA ALA A 844 -10.93 34.60 -21.81
C ALA A 844 -9.41 34.70 -21.58
N GLN A 845 -8.68 35.59 -22.25
CA GLN A 845 -7.20 35.65 -22.12
C GLN A 845 -6.69 36.50 -20.94
N TYR A 846 -7.57 37.09 -20.13
CA TYR A 846 -7.19 38.01 -19.03
C TYR A 846 -6.08 37.47 -18.12
N LEU A 847 -6.11 36.18 -17.79
CA LEU A 847 -5.11 35.57 -16.91
C LEU A 847 -3.74 35.50 -17.60
N LYS A 848 -3.71 35.18 -18.89
CA LYS A 848 -2.47 35.13 -19.68
C LYS A 848 -1.91 36.52 -19.96
N GLU A 849 -2.78 37.51 -20.13
CA GLU A 849 -2.39 38.91 -20.28
C GLU A 849 -1.79 39.47 -19.00
N GLU A 850 -2.42 39.23 -17.84
CA GLU A 850 -1.93 39.66 -16.54
C GLU A 850 -0.56 39.03 -16.20
N VAL A 851 -0.43 37.71 -16.35
CA VAL A 851 0.85 37.02 -16.08
C VAL A 851 1.91 37.37 -17.13
N GLY A 852 1.51 37.58 -18.39
CA GLY A 852 2.38 38.08 -19.45
C GLY A 852 2.94 39.47 -19.14
N TYR A 853 2.11 40.39 -18.65
CA TYR A 853 2.52 41.71 -18.19
C TYR A 853 3.52 41.62 -17.02
N ARG A 854 3.22 40.83 -15.97
CA ARG A 854 4.13 40.63 -14.84
C ARG A 854 5.47 40.00 -15.23
N THR A 855 5.46 39.11 -16.21
CA THR A 855 6.68 38.49 -16.73
C THR A 855 7.51 39.50 -17.52
N ALA A 856 6.86 40.38 -18.30
CA ALA A 856 7.52 41.48 -18.99
C ALA A 856 8.09 42.51 -18.00
N ASP A 857 7.40 42.77 -16.89
CA ASP A 857 7.85 43.72 -15.86
C ASP A 857 9.21 43.31 -15.27
N LYS A 858 9.40 42.01 -15.00
CA LYS A 858 10.67 41.42 -14.57
C LYS A 858 11.82 41.59 -15.57
N VAL A 859 11.53 41.86 -16.85
CA VAL A 859 12.55 42.17 -17.86
C VAL A 859 13.11 43.57 -17.65
N PHE A 860 12.32 44.51 -17.12
CA PHE A 860 12.78 45.88 -16.83
C PHE A 860 13.75 45.95 -15.66
N ASP A 861 13.70 44.98 -14.74
CA ASP A 861 14.69 44.85 -13.66
C ASP A 861 16.10 44.53 -14.17
N LEU A 862 16.20 44.03 -15.41
CA LEU A 862 17.48 43.76 -16.04
C LEU A 862 18.12 45.09 -16.49
N LYS A 863 19.17 45.52 -15.78
CA LYS A 863 19.98 46.71 -16.15
C LYS A 863 20.77 46.55 -17.46
N LYS A 864 20.62 45.44 -18.18
CA LYS A 864 21.35 45.13 -19.42
C LYS A 864 20.41 45.22 -20.63
N PHE A 865 20.94 45.72 -21.74
CA PHE A 865 20.29 45.66 -23.04
C PHE A 865 20.33 44.21 -23.58
N ASN A 866 19.23 43.71 -24.12
CA ASN A 866 19.13 42.35 -24.67
C ASN A 866 19.01 42.40 -26.19
N ASP A 867 20.03 41.91 -26.89
CA ASP A 867 20.11 41.95 -28.35
C ASP A 867 19.17 40.92 -29.02
N VAL A 868 19.08 39.72 -28.44
CA VAL A 868 18.20 38.65 -28.93
C VAL A 868 17.43 38.05 -27.75
N VAL A 869 16.10 38.13 -27.82
CA VAL A 869 15.17 37.57 -26.84
C VAL A 869 14.37 36.44 -27.49
N LEU A 870 14.21 35.32 -26.80
CA LEU A 870 13.39 34.19 -27.24
C LEU A 870 12.20 34.01 -26.29
N ASP A 871 10.98 34.16 -26.79
CA ASP A 871 9.75 33.81 -26.09
C ASP A 871 9.27 32.41 -26.49
N LEU A 872 9.31 31.48 -25.53
CA LEU A 872 8.90 30.08 -25.71
C LEU A 872 7.46 29.89 -25.25
N GLY A 873 6.61 29.41 -26.17
CA GLY A 873 5.18 29.24 -25.92
C GLY A 873 4.43 30.57 -25.88
N CYS A 874 4.74 31.46 -26.83
CA CYS A 874 4.25 32.84 -26.84
C CYS A 874 2.71 32.99 -26.94
N GLY A 875 2.00 31.93 -27.36
CA GLY A 875 0.56 32.00 -27.64
C GLY A 875 0.26 33.08 -28.69
N THR A 876 -0.63 34.01 -28.37
CA THR A 876 -0.94 35.16 -29.24
C THR A 876 -0.05 36.38 -28.99
N GLY A 877 1.08 36.19 -28.30
CA GLY A 877 2.04 37.23 -27.95
C GLY A 877 1.56 38.07 -26.78
N PHE A 878 1.60 37.51 -25.57
CA PHE A 878 1.19 38.18 -24.33
C PHE A 878 2.30 39.03 -23.70
N ILE A 879 3.56 38.63 -23.90
CA ILE A 879 4.73 39.36 -23.39
C ILE A 879 5.12 40.50 -24.35
N GLY A 880 5.13 40.23 -25.66
CA GLY A 880 5.56 41.17 -26.70
C GLY A 880 5.01 42.61 -26.59
N PRO A 881 3.68 42.82 -26.40
CA PRO A 881 3.12 44.18 -26.28
C PRO A 881 3.67 45.02 -25.12
N ASN A 882 4.20 44.36 -24.08
CA ASN A 882 4.65 45.00 -22.85
C ASN A 882 6.17 45.25 -22.84
N LEU A 883 6.89 44.91 -23.91
CA LEU A 883 8.33 45.16 -24.05
C LEU A 883 8.59 46.40 -24.90
N ILE A 884 9.71 47.08 -24.62
CA ILE A 884 10.12 48.32 -25.32
C ILE A 884 11.45 48.12 -26.05
N LYS A 885 11.66 48.90 -27.13
CA LYS A 885 12.87 48.81 -27.96
C LYS A 885 14.15 49.21 -27.21
N GLU A 886 14.04 49.98 -26.14
CA GLU A 886 15.15 50.41 -25.29
C GLU A 886 15.77 49.25 -24.49
N ASN A 887 15.04 48.14 -24.32
CA ASN A 887 15.51 46.96 -23.59
C ASN A 887 15.74 45.75 -24.50
N VAL A 888 15.04 45.68 -25.64
CA VAL A 888 15.02 44.53 -26.54
C VAL A 888 15.17 44.97 -27.99
N ARG A 889 16.19 44.46 -28.70
CA ARG A 889 16.37 44.72 -30.14
C ARG A 889 15.54 43.80 -31.02
N LEU A 890 15.69 42.48 -30.82
CA LEU A 890 15.04 41.43 -31.60
C LEU A 890 14.30 40.46 -30.68
N LEU A 891 12.99 40.29 -30.91
CA LEU A 891 12.14 39.32 -30.24
C LEU A 891 11.85 38.14 -31.19
N ILE A 892 12.17 36.92 -30.75
CA ILE A 892 11.84 35.68 -31.45
C ILE A 892 10.72 35.00 -30.66
N GLU A 893 9.55 34.84 -31.25
CA GLU A 893 8.40 34.19 -30.63
C GLU A 893 8.19 32.79 -31.22
N CYS A 894 8.03 31.79 -30.37
CA CYS A 894 7.84 30.40 -30.78
C CYS A 894 6.59 29.79 -30.13
N ASP A 895 5.72 29.15 -30.91
CA ASP A 895 4.60 28.36 -30.41
C ASP A 895 4.33 27.14 -31.30
N ILE A 896 3.86 26.03 -30.71
CA ILE A 896 3.48 24.82 -31.44
C ILE A 896 2.25 25.01 -32.34
N SER A 897 1.41 26.01 -32.03
CA SER A 897 0.16 26.30 -32.74
C SER A 897 0.36 27.32 -33.85
N GLU A 898 0.08 26.91 -35.08
CA GLU A 898 0.08 27.81 -36.24
C GLU A 898 -0.98 28.90 -36.13
N ASN A 899 -2.19 28.58 -35.64
CA ASN A 899 -3.27 29.56 -35.51
C ASN A 899 -2.95 30.65 -34.47
N MET A 900 -2.30 30.29 -33.36
CA MET A 900 -1.83 31.26 -32.34
C MET A 900 -0.85 32.26 -32.96
N ILE A 901 0.16 31.77 -33.69
CA ILE A 901 1.15 32.60 -34.39
C ILE A 901 0.49 33.46 -35.48
N ARG A 902 -0.45 32.91 -36.26
CA ARG A 902 -1.20 33.67 -37.28
C ARG A 902 -2.00 34.82 -36.65
N LYS A 903 -2.63 34.61 -35.50
CA LYS A 903 -3.34 35.67 -34.77
C LYS A 903 -2.35 36.70 -34.20
N ASN A 904 -1.21 36.26 -33.67
CA ASN A 904 -0.14 37.16 -33.21
C ASN A 904 0.42 38.03 -34.35
N ASN A 905 0.55 37.50 -35.57
CA ASN A 905 1.03 38.26 -36.74
C ASN A 905 0.23 39.54 -37.04
N SER A 906 -1.01 39.66 -36.54
CA SER A 906 -1.79 40.90 -36.65
C SER A 906 -1.30 42.03 -35.72
N LYS A 907 -0.57 41.71 -34.64
CA LYS A 907 -0.04 42.67 -33.67
C LYS A 907 1.30 43.23 -34.15
N LYS A 908 1.44 44.55 -34.05
CA LYS A 908 2.69 45.27 -34.30
C LYS A 908 3.35 45.62 -32.97
N TYR A 909 4.63 45.25 -32.84
CA TYR A 909 5.48 45.61 -31.71
C TYR A 909 6.46 46.70 -32.12
N GLU A 910 7.04 47.39 -31.14
CA GLU A 910 8.00 48.46 -31.38
C GLU A 910 9.36 47.93 -31.86
N MET A 911 9.75 46.74 -31.40
CA MET A 911 10.98 46.05 -31.75
C MET A 911 10.83 45.07 -32.92
N GLU A 912 11.95 44.71 -33.54
CA GLU A 912 11.98 43.73 -34.60
C GLU A 912 11.51 42.37 -34.05
N THR A 913 10.57 41.71 -34.74
CA THR A 913 9.94 40.48 -34.25
C THR A 913 9.93 39.39 -35.32
N ILE A 914 10.41 38.20 -34.97
CA ILE A 914 10.39 36.99 -35.81
C ILE A 914 9.50 35.96 -35.13
N ARG A 915 8.58 35.35 -35.89
CA ARG A 915 7.65 34.35 -35.35
C ARG A 915 7.87 32.99 -35.99
N ILE A 916 7.97 31.96 -35.17
CA ILE A 916 8.32 30.60 -35.57
C ILE A 916 7.25 29.63 -35.07
N VAL A 917 6.75 28.78 -35.97
CA VAL A 917 5.93 27.63 -35.57
C VAL A 917 6.87 26.48 -35.21
N GLY A 918 6.89 26.08 -33.95
CA GLY A 918 7.82 25.09 -33.44
C GLY A 918 7.42 24.55 -32.07
N ASP A 919 7.71 23.28 -31.83
CA ASP A 919 7.47 22.67 -30.52
C ASP A 919 8.48 23.20 -29.50
N GLU A 920 7.99 23.86 -28.45
CA GLU A 920 8.82 24.42 -27.39
C GLU A 920 9.61 23.36 -26.62
N GLU A 921 9.21 22.07 -26.65
CA GLU A 921 10.00 20.95 -26.09
C GLU A 921 11.26 20.67 -26.94
N LYS A 922 11.24 21.00 -28.24
CA LYS A 922 12.32 20.78 -29.21
C LYS A 922 12.79 22.11 -29.80
N ILE A 923 13.30 22.98 -28.94
CA ILE A 923 13.71 24.35 -29.28
C ILE A 923 14.67 24.36 -30.50
N PRO A 924 14.25 24.90 -31.67
CA PRO A 924 15.03 24.89 -32.91
C PRO A 924 16.01 26.06 -32.99
N ILE A 925 16.68 26.39 -31.87
CA ILE A 925 17.58 27.54 -31.73
C ILE A 925 19.01 27.04 -31.50
N ARG A 926 19.97 27.73 -32.13
CA ARG A 926 21.40 27.43 -32.01
C ARG A 926 21.89 27.69 -30.59
N ASN A 927 22.80 26.86 -30.10
CA ASN A 927 23.41 27.06 -28.79
C ASN A 927 24.19 28.40 -28.73
N GLU A 928 24.23 29.04 -27.56
CA GLU A 928 24.90 30.32 -27.29
C GLU A 928 24.54 31.47 -28.25
N SER A 929 23.26 31.60 -28.59
CA SER A 929 22.78 32.60 -29.56
C SER A 929 21.85 33.66 -28.99
N VAL A 930 21.23 33.40 -27.83
CA VAL A 930 20.16 34.22 -27.21
C VAL A 930 20.66 34.89 -25.92
N ASP A 931 20.29 36.14 -25.65
CA ASP A 931 20.70 36.86 -24.42
C ASP A 931 19.70 36.71 -23.27
N LEU A 932 18.42 36.52 -23.60
CA LEU A 932 17.31 36.34 -22.67
C LEU A 932 16.29 35.35 -23.23
N VAL A 933 15.97 34.32 -22.46
CA VAL A 933 14.86 33.40 -22.75
C VAL A 933 13.71 33.77 -21.82
N ILE A 934 12.51 33.89 -22.36
CA ILE A 934 11.27 34.16 -21.63
C ILE A 934 10.28 33.04 -21.92
N SER A 935 9.48 32.65 -20.94
CA SER A 935 8.39 31.69 -21.11
C SER A 935 7.27 32.00 -20.12
N SER A 936 6.09 32.41 -20.60
CA SER A 936 4.92 32.66 -19.73
C SER A 936 3.86 31.56 -19.90
N LEU A 937 3.54 30.87 -18.81
CA LEU A 937 2.48 29.85 -18.71
C LEU A 937 2.52 28.78 -19.83
N ALA A 938 3.72 28.35 -20.21
CA ALA A 938 3.93 27.30 -21.21
C ALA A 938 4.69 26.07 -20.68
N GLY A 939 5.63 26.28 -19.76
CA GLY A 939 6.56 25.25 -19.28
C GLY A 939 5.88 24.07 -18.57
N HIS A 940 4.69 24.24 -17.99
CA HIS A 940 3.94 23.16 -17.33
C HIS A 940 3.36 22.12 -18.31
N TRP A 941 3.42 22.37 -19.62
CA TRP A 941 3.00 21.41 -20.66
C TRP A 941 4.16 20.59 -21.26
N ILE A 942 5.37 20.71 -20.70
CA ILE A 942 6.58 20.02 -21.16
C ILE A 942 6.70 18.65 -20.49
N ASN A 943 6.95 17.59 -21.28
CA ASN A 943 7.11 16.24 -20.73
C ASN A 943 8.48 16.01 -20.07
N ASP A 944 9.55 16.58 -20.64
CA ASP A 944 10.93 16.44 -20.18
C ASP A 944 11.48 17.79 -19.71
N ILE A 945 10.98 18.26 -18.55
CA ILE A 945 11.37 19.53 -17.93
C ILE A 945 12.90 19.63 -17.72
N PRO A 946 13.60 18.60 -17.20
CA PRO A 946 15.05 18.69 -17.02
C PRO A 946 15.80 18.94 -18.33
N ARG A 947 15.45 18.22 -19.41
CA ARG A 947 16.06 18.43 -20.73
C ARG A 947 15.70 19.77 -21.32
N TRP A 948 14.46 20.23 -21.11
CA TRP A 948 14.01 21.54 -21.57
C TRP A 948 14.79 22.67 -20.90
N PHE A 949 14.92 22.65 -19.57
CA PHE A 949 15.78 23.60 -18.84
C PHE A 949 17.23 23.53 -19.30
N ARG A 950 17.78 22.33 -19.52
CA ARG A 950 19.12 22.18 -20.05
C ARG A 950 19.28 22.79 -21.44
N LYS A 951 18.27 22.63 -22.31
CA LYS A 951 18.29 23.25 -23.64
C LYS A 951 18.17 24.77 -23.56
N CYS A 952 17.32 25.32 -22.68
CA CYS A 952 17.25 26.75 -22.39
C CYS A 952 18.60 27.31 -21.90
N PHE A 953 19.31 26.55 -21.05
CA PHE A 953 20.66 26.90 -20.62
C PHE A 953 21.66 26.95 -21.78
N GLU A 954 21.62 25.95 -22.66
CA GLU A 954 22.56 25.81 -23.78
C GLU A 954 22.39 26.89 -24.86
N ILE A 955 21.16 27.35 -25.12
CA ILE A 955 20.87 28.40 -26.11
C ILE A 955 21.25 29.80 -25.62
N LEU A 956 21.26 30.03 -24.32
CA LEU A 956 21.65 31.31 -23.73
C LEU A 956 23.14 31.59 -23.95
N ARG A 957 23.53 32.84 -24.18
CA ARG A 957 24.93 33.27 -24.10
C ARG A 957 25.39 33.27 -22.64
N LYS A 958 26.71 33.37 -22.43
CA LYS A 958 27.25 33.65 -21.09
C LYS A 958 26.67 34.97 -20.57
N ASP A 959 26.35 35.04 -19.29
CA ASP A 959 25.61 36.14 -18.67
C ASP A 959 24.17 36.32 -19.21
N GLY A 960 23.65 35.31 -19.93
CA GLY A 960 22.26 35.23 -20.35
C GLY A 960 21.31 34.89 -19.20
N VAL A 961 20.04 35.29 -19.34
CA VAL A 961 19.02 35.12 -18.30
C VAL A 961 17.87 34.27 -18.84
N PHE A 962 17.33 33.41 -17.99
CA PHE A 962 16.07 32.73 -18.23
C PHE A 962 15.03 33.25 -17.23
N ILE A 963 13.96 33.83 -17.75
CA ILE A 963 12.80 34.27 -16.97
C ILE A 963 11.61 33.39 -17.36
N GLY A 964 10.93 32.79 -16.39
CA GLY A 964 9.79 31.95 -16.68
C GLY A 964 8.69 32.05 -15.63
N SER A 965 7.48 31.78 -16.07
CA SER A 965 6.30 31.62 -15.23
C SER A 965 5.57 30.33 -15.60
N VAL A 966 5.23 29.49 -14.62
CA VAL A 966 4.54 28.20 -14.83
C VAL A 966 3.43 28.02 -13.80
N PHE A 967 2.33 27.37 -14.18
CA PHE A 967 1.38 26.88 -13.17
C PHE A 967 2.05 25.80 -12.32
N PHE A 968 1.84 25.86 -11.02
CA PHE A 968 2.44 24.95 -10.06
C PHE A 968 1.44 24.57 -8.96
N GLY A 969 1.83 23.58 -8.15
CA GLY A 969 1.14 23.23 -6.92
C GLY A 969 -0.35 22.90 -7.10
N ASP A 970 -1.19 23.59 -6.34
CA ASP A 970 -2.62 23.32 -6.20
C ASP A 970 -3.50 24.20 -7.11
N THR A 971 -2.99 24.58 -8.28
CA THR A 971 -3.79 25.27 -9.30
C THR A 971 -5.07 24.48 -9.63
N LEU A 972 -6.22 25.17 -9.64
CA LEU A 972 -7.56 24.62 -9.84
C LEU A 972 -7.95 23.51 -8.86
N TYR A 973 -7.48 23.57 -7.61
CA TYR A 973 -7.80 22.54 -6.63
C TYR A 973 -9.31 22.43 -6.37
N GLU A 974 -10.06 23.53 -6.39
CA GLU A 974 -11.51 23.55 -6.18
C GLU A 974 -12.23 22.72 -7.25
N LEU A 975 -11.87 22.96 -8.52
CA LEU A 975 -12.41 22.22 -9.66
C LEU A 975 -12.02 20.74 -9.61
N ARG A 976 -10.77 20.46 -9.25
CA ARG A 976 -10.27 19.09 -9.12
C ARG A 976 -11.05 18.31 -8.07
N VAL A 977 -11.22 18.88 -6.88
CA VAL A 977 -11.94 18.25 -5.77
C VAL A 977 -13.41 18.05 -6.13
N ALA A 978 -14.08 19.07 -6.68
CA ALA A 978 -15.49 18.98 -7.06
C ALA A 978 -15.74 17.88 -8.12
N LEU A 979 -14.90 17.80 -9.16
CA LEU A 979 -15.00 16.75 -10.19
C LEU A 979 -14.69 15.37 -9.65
N GLN A 980 -13.67 15.23 -8.78
CA GLN A 980 -13.32 13.94 -8.17
C GLN A 980 -14.45 13.41 -7.29
N LEU A 981 -15.05 14.26 -6.47
CA LEU A 981 -16.20 13.88 -5.64
C LEU A 981 -17.42 13.53 -6.50
N ALA A 982 -17.72 14.33 -7.52
CA ALA A 982 -18.83 14.07 -8.43
C ALA A 982 -18.68 12.75 -9.20
N GLU A 983 -17.48 12.43 -9.70
CA GLU A 983 -17.25 11.16 -10.39
C GLU A 983 -17.22 9.97 -9.44
N ASN A 984 -16.66 10.13 -8.24
CA ASN A 984 -16.69 9.08 -7.24
C ASN A 984 -18.13 8.74 -6.84
N GLU A 985 -18.98 9.77 -6.65
CA GLU A 985 -20.41 9.61 -6.39
C GLU A 985 -21.14 8.98 -7.58
N ARG A 986 -20.91 9.43 -8.82
CA ARG A 986 -21.74 9.02 -9.98
C ARG A 986 -21.26 7.79 -10.74
N LEU A 987 -19.95 7.52 -10.69
CA LEU A 987 -19.28 6.50 -11.51
C LEU A 987 -18.52 5.47 -10.68
N GLY A 988 -18.36 5.67 -9.37
CA GLY A 988 -17.57 4.79 -8.50
C GLY A 988 -16.07 4.79 -8.81
N GLY A 989 -15.58 5.84 -9.46
CA GLY A 989 -14.16 5.99 -9.81
C GLY A 989 -13.81 7.44 -10.13
N MET A 990 -12.52 7.75 -10.23
CA MET A 990 -12.03 9.11 -10.48
C MET A 990 -11.34 9.22 -11.84
N GLY A 991 -11.75 10.19 -12.65
CA GLY A 991 -11.09 10.60 -13.87
C GLY A 991 -10.04 11.68 -13.61
N VAL A 992 -9.01 11.71 -14.45
CA VAL A 992 -8.01 12.78 -14.45
C VAL A 992 -8.52 13.90 -15.36
N HIS A 993 -9.18 14.90 -14.77
CA HIS A 993 -9.73 16.06 -15.49
C HIS A 993 -8.87 17.31 -15.41
N VAL A 994 -8.10 17.46 -14.33
CA VAL A 994 -7.14 18.54 -14.14
C VAL A 994 -5.74 17.97 -14.34
N SER A 995 -4.91 18.67 -15.11
CA SER A 995 -3.54 18.25 -15.37
C SER A 995 -2.67 18.30 -14.10
N PRO A 996 -1.69 17.39 -13.95
CA PRO A 996 -0.73 17.49 -12.85
C PRO A 996 0.18 18.71 -13.04
N PHE A 997 0.53 19.36 -11.92
CA PHE A 997 1.46 20.49 -11.89
C PHE A 997 2.73 20.13 -11.12
N ILE A 998 3.82 20.85 -11.40
CA ILE A 998 5.09 20.67 -10.69
C ILE A 998 5.04 21.31 -9.30
N ASP A 999 5.80 20.78 -8.34
CA ASP A 999 5.98 21.41 -7.03
C ASP A 999 7.06 22.50 -7.09
N ALA A 1000 6.92 23.56 -6.29
CA ALA A 1000 7.82 24.70 -6.28
C ALA A 1000 9.25 24.31 -5.86
N GLN A 1001 9.41 23.37 -4.92
CA GLN A 1001 10.72 22.95 -4.44
C GLN A 1001 11.55 22.26 -5.53
N ASP A 1002 10.89 21.51 -6.42
CA ASP A 1002 11.54 20.76 -7.49
C ASP A 1002 12.10 21.68 -8.58
N VAL A 1003 11.40 22.76 -8.92
CA VAL A 1003 11.82 23.68 -9.99
C VAL A 1003 13.19 24.29 -9.70
N GLY A 1004 13.44 24.73 -8.47
CA GLY A 1004 14.74 25.29 -8.07
C GLY A 1004 15.88 24.27 -8.19
N GLY A 1005 15.64 23.04 -7.73
CA GLY A 1005 16.60 21.94 -7.86
C GLY A 1005 16.88 21.56 -9.32
N LEU A 1006 15.86 21.56 -10.18
CA LEU A 1006 15.99 21.25 -11.60
C LEU A 1006 16.75 22.33 -12.38
N LEU A 1007 16.49 23.61 -12.09
CA LEU A 1007 17.24 24.73 -12.68
C LEU A 1007 18.73 24.68 -12.28
N SER A 1008 19.00 24.41 -11.00
CA SER A 1008 20.38 24.25 -10.51
C SER A 1008 21.10 23.08 -11.19
N LYS A 1009 20.43 21.93 -11.32
CA LYS A 1009 20.96 20.75 -12.05
C LYS A 1009 21.20 21.03 -13.54
N ALA A 1010 20.36 21.85 -14.18
CA ALA A 1010 20.56 22.25 -15.57
C ALA A 1010 21.81 23.12 -15.77
N GLY A 1011 22.33 23.74 -14.70
CA GLY A 1011 23.56 24.53 -14.69
C GLY A 1011 23.33 26.03 -14.46
N PHE A 1012 22.10 26.45 -14.18
CA PHE A 1012 21.81 27.83 -13.83
C PHE A 1012 22.32 28.19 -12.43
N ASP A 1013 22.70 29.45 -12.24
CA ASP A 1013 23.13 30.04 -10.98
C ASP A 1013 22.28 31.29 -10.69
N MET A 1014 22.37 31.84 -9.48
CA MET A 1014 21.59 32.99 -9.02
C MET A 1014 20.08 32.82 -9.31
N ILE A 1015 19.53 31.68 -8.90
CA ILE A 1015 18.12 31.37 -9.10
C ILE A 1015 17.29 32.11 -8.05
N THR A 1016 16.36 32.96 -8.50
CA THR A 1016 15.34 33.59 -7.65
C THR A 1016 13.98 33.08 -8.06
N MET A 1017 13.12 32.78 -7.09
CA MET A 1017 11.78 32.24 -7.31
C MET A 1017 10.79 32.99 -6.43
N ASP A 1018 9.66 33.35 -7.02
CA ASP A 1018 8.53 34.02 -6.38
C ASP A 1018 7.23 33.30 -6.76
N SER A 1019 6.32 33.17 -5.80
CA SER A 1019 5.02 32.52 -5.99
C SER A 1019 3.91 33.54 -5.84
N ASP A 1020 3.03 33.60 -6.83
CA ASP A 1020 1.84 34.44 -6.83
C ASP A 1020 0.59 33.59 -6.97
N GLU A 1021 -0.53 34.09 -6.45
CA GLU A 1021 -1.85 33.48 -6.55
C GLU A 1021 -2.87 34.50 -7.06
N ILE A 1022 -3.73 34.07 -7.98
CA ILE A 1022 -4.87 34.84 -8.47
C ILE A 1022 -6.13 33.99 -8.32
N GLU A 1023 -7.08 34.48 -7.53
CA GLU A 1023 -8.43 33.90 -7.41
C GLU A 1023 -9.37 34.61 -8.39
N VAL A 1024 -10.03 33.85 -9.27
CA VAL A 1024 -11.01 34.37 -10.24
C VAL A 1024 -12.40 33.83 -9.92
N GLY A 1025 -13.37 34.72 -9.76
CA GLY A 1025 -14.76 34.33 -9.44
C GLY A 1025 -15.62 34.13 -10.68
N TYR A 1026 -16.14 32.93 -10.87
CA TYR A 1026 -17.03 32.55 -11.99
C TYR A 1026 -18.50 32.47 -11.56
N PRO A 1027 -19.46 32.62 -12.50
CA PRO A 1027 -20.88 32.47 -12.17
C PRO A 1027 -21.31 31.01 -11.93
N ASN A 1028 -20.63 30.04 -12.55
CA ASN A 1028 -20.87 28.60 -12.39
C ASN A 1028 -19.69 27.79 -12.95
N VAL A 1029 -19.66 26.48 -12.72
CA VAL A 1029 -18.58 25.59 -13.20
C VAL A 1029 -18.52 25.51 -14.73
N PHE A 1030 -19.66 25.65 -15.43
CA PHE A 1030 -19.69 25.60 -16.89
C PHE A 1030 -18.93 26.77 -17.52
N ALA A 1031 -19.10 27.98 -16.96
CA ALA A 1031 -18.37 29.17 -17.39
C ALA A 1031 -16.86 29.00 -17.16
N LEU A 1032 -16.46 28.50 -15.98
CA LEU A 1032 -15.05 28.18 -15.69
C LEU A 1032 -14.47 27.19 -16.70
N LEU A 1033 -15.16 26.07 -16.97
CA LEU A 1033 -14.69 25.07 -17.92
C LEU A 1033 -14.60 25.61 -19.35
N TYR A 1034 -15.55 26.46 -19.75
CA TYR A 1034 -15.53 27.11 -21.06
C TYR A 1034 -14.36 28.09 -21.19
N ASP A 1035 -14.12 28.91 -20.18
CA ASP A 1035 -12.96 29.81 -20.13
C ASP A 1035 -11.64 29.03 -20.20
N LEU A 1036 -11.51 27.91 -19.48
CA LEU A 1036 -10.33 27.03 -19.57
C LEU A 1036 -10.13 26.43 -20.97
N GLN A 1037 -11.22 26.12 -21.69
CA GLN A 1037 -11.16 25.71 -23.08
C GLN A 1037 -10.68 26.85 -23.98
N LEU A 1038 -11.20 28.07 -23.80
CA LEU A 1038 -10.80 29.27 -24.56
C LEU A 1038 -9.38 29.74 -24.26
N MET A 1039 -8.89 29.57 -23.02
CA MET A 1039 -7.48 29.79 -22.67
C MET A 1039 -6.57 28.71 -23.27
N ALA A 1040 -7.14 27.64 -23.83
CA ALA A 1040 -6.43 26.43 -24.21
C ALA A 1040 -5.63 25.82 -23.03
N GLU A 1041 -6.15 25.89 -21.81
CA GLU A 1041 -5.60 25.26 -20.59
C GLU A 1041 -6.36 23.98 -20.20
N SER A 1042 -7.19 23.47 -21.11
CA SER A 1042 -7.81 22.15 -20.97
C SER A 1042 -6.78 21.03 -20.82
N ASN A 1043 -7.16 19.99 -20.07
CA ASN A 1043 -6.30 18.85 -19.79
C ASN A 1043 -5.87 18.12 -21.08
N SER A 1044 -4.57 17.84 -21.18
CA SER A 1044 -3.97 17.11 -22.29
C SER A 1044 -3.22 15.84 -21.85
N THR A 1045 -3.50 15.29 -20.66
CA THR A 1045 -2.86 14.05 -20.22
C THR A 1045 -3.21 12.88 -21.15
N ILE A 1046 -2.28 11.93 -21.31
CA ILE A 1046 -2.48 10.75 -22.19
C ILE A 1046 -3.61 9.85 -21.66
N ARG A 1047 -3.72 9.74 -20.33
CA ARG A 1047 -4.74 8.90 -19.66
C ARG A 1047 -6.04 9.66 -19.36
N ARG A 1048 -6.27 10.84 -19.96
CA ARG A 1048 -7.48 11.63 -19.71
C ARG A 1048 -8.74 10.89 -20.17
N THR A 1049 -9.83 11.12 -19.48
CA THR A 1049 -11.17 10.78 -19.96
C THR A 1049 -11.58 11.81 -21.01
N PRO A 1050 -11.88 11.40 -22.27
CA PRO A 1050 -12.13 12.36 -23.34
C PRO A 1050 -13.48 13.07 -23.20
N ASN A 1051 -14.45 12.46 -22.52
CA ASN A 1051 -15.80 12.98 -22.37
C ASN A 1051 -16.17 13.05 -20.89
N LEU A 1052 -16.66 14.20 -20.46
CA LEU A 1052 -17.25 14.39 -19.14
C LEU A 1052 -18.78 14.24 -19.25
N ARG A 1053 -19.36 13.35 -18.46
CA ARG A 1053 -20.81 13.10 -18.52
C ARG A 1053 -21.58 14.29 -17.93
N ARG A 1054 -22.78 14.54 -18.48
CA ARG A 1054 -23.62 15.68 -18.09
C ARG A 1054 -24.11 15.59 -16.64
N ASP A 1055 -24.42 14.39 -16.16
CA ASP A 1055 -24.81 14.14 -14.77
C ASP A 1055 -23.65 14.44 -13.80
N VAL A 1056 -22.44 14.03 -14.15
CA VAL A 1056 -21.22 14.36 -13.39
C VAL A 1056 -21.00 15.88 -13.34
N LEU A 1057 -21.18 16.60 -14.45
CA LEU A 1057 -21.04 18.06 -14.50
C LEU A 1057 -22.03 18.77 -13.58
N ILE A 1058 -23.28 18.33 -13.55
CA ILE A 1058 -24.32 18.92 -12.70
C ILE A 1058 -24.01 18.64 -11.23
N ALA A 1059 -23.58 17.42 -10.90
CA ALA A 1059 -23.15 17.08 -9.54
C ALA A 1059 -21.92 17.91 -9.12
N ALA A 1060 -20.91 18.03 -10.00
CA ALA A 1060 -19.73 18.84 -9.75
C ALA A 1060 -20.08 20.31 -9.52
N ASP A 1061 -21.00 20.89 -10.27
CA ASP A 1061 -21.47 22.26 -10.04
C ASP A 1061 -22.11 22.43 -8.66
N SER A 1062 -22.97 21.49 -8.23
CA SER A 1062 -23.57 21.54 -6.90
C SER A 1062 -22.54 21.40 -5.76
N ILE A 1063 -21.59 20.47 -5.91
CA ILE A 1063 -20.52 20.23 -4.93
C ILE A 1063 -19.60 21.45 -4.85
N TYR A 1064 -19.20 22.00 -6.00
CA TYR A 1064 -18.33 23.17 -6.05
C TYR A 1064 -18.98 24.36 -5.35
N ARG A 1065 -20.27 24.61 -5.63
CA ARG A 1065 -21.02 25.70 -5.01
C ARG A 1065 -21.09 25.57 -3.50
N GLU A 1066 -21.37 24.36 -3.00
CA GLU A 1066 -21.52 24.13 -1.56
C GLU A 1066 -20.19 24.18 -0.81
N MET A 1067 -19.14 23.58 -1.38
CA MET A 1067 -17.84 23.50 -0.72
C MET A 1067 -17.03 24.80 -0.81
N PHE A 1068 -17.09 25.49 -1.96
CA PHE A 1068 -16.19 26.59 -2.28
C PHE A 1068 -16.91 27.88 -2.66
N GLY A 1069 -18.23 27.89 -2.85
CA GLY A 1069 -18.95 29.08 -3.27
C GLY A 1069 -18.81 30.24 -2.28
N LYS A 1070 -18.40 31.41 -2.78
CA LYS A 1070 -18.29 32.66 -2.01
C LYS A 1070 -19.18 33.72 -2.65
N GLU A 1071 -20.10 34.32 -1.89
CA GLU A 1071 -20.96 35.43 -2.36
C GLU A 1071 -21.72 35.13 -3.67
N GLY A 1072 -22.09 33.86 -3.91
CA GLY A 1072 -22.76 33.43 -5.13
C GLY A 1072 -21.85 33.33 -6.37
N ARG A 1073 -20.53 33.36 -6.19
CA ARG A 1073 -19.51 33.09 -7.22
C ARG A 1073 -18.73 31.83 -6.88
N TYR A 1074 -18.15 31.21 -7.91
CA TYR A 1074 -17.35 30.00 -7.88
C TYR A 1074 -15.88 30.42 -8.01
N PRO A 1075 -15.11 30.44 -6.90
CA PRO A 1075 -13.72 30.87 -6.94
C PRO A 1075 -12.84 29.78 -7.55
N ALA A 1076 -12.04 30.13 -8.56
CA ALA A 1076 -11.00 29.26 -9.09
C ALA A 1076 -9.63 29.88 -8.84
N THR A 1077 -8.79 29.12 -8.13
CA THR A 1077 -7.46 29.59 -7.73
C THR A 1077 -6.40 29.16 -8.73
N PHE A 1078 -5.62 30.14 -9.22
CA PHE A 1078 -4.50 29.93 -10.11
C PHE A 1078 -3.20 30.32 -9.41
N GLN A 1079 -2.30 29.35 -9.23
CA GLN A 1079 -0.99 29.57 -8.62
C GLN A 1079 0.09 29.48 -9.70
N PHE A 1080 0.90 30.53 -9.83
CA PHE A 1080 2.00 30.55 -10.78
C PHE A 1080 3.31 30.87 -10.08
N LEU A 1081 4.33 30.11 -10.48
CA LEU A 1081 5.68 30.20 -9.97
C LEU A 1081 6.51 30.95 -11.00
N ASN A 1082 6.96 32.13 -10.61
CA ASN A 1082 7.88 32.92 -11.39
C ASN A 1082 9.31 32.58 -10.96
N PHE A 1083 10.22 32.55 -11.91
CA PHE A 1083 11.63 32.34 -11.63
C PHE A 1083 12.52 33.12 -12.58
N ILE A 1084 13.67 33.53 -12.07
CA ILE A 1084 14.77 34.15 -12.81
C ILE A 1084 16.01 33.32 -12.53
N ALA A 1085 16.67 32.87 -13.58
CA ALA A 1085 17.81 31.98 -13.50
C ALA A 1085 18.91 32.44 -14.47
N TRP A 1086 20.14 32.58 -13.98
CA TRP A 1086 21.24 33.15 -14.76
C TRP A 1086 22.19 32.07 -15.26
N ARG A 1087 22.64 32.21 -16.51
CA ARG A 1087 23.76 31.43 -17.03
C ARG A 1087 25.08 32.06 -16.56
N PRO A 1088 25.96 31.32 -15.86
CA PRO A 1088 27.22 31.86 -15.36
C PRO A 1088 28.08 32.49 -16.46
N GLY A 1089 28.65 33.66 -16.16
CA GLY A 1089 29.59 34.35 -17.03
C GLY A 1089 30.41 35.42 -16.30
N PRO A 1090 31.30 36.12 -17.03
CA PRO A 1090 32.26 37.06 -16.44
C PRO A 1090 31.62 38.34 -15.90
N SER A 1091 30.47 38.78 -16.42
CA SER A 1091 29.81 40.00 -15.97
C SER A 1091 28.72 39.78 -14.91
N MET A 1092 28.50 38.51 -14.51
CA MET A 1092 27.58 38.14 -13.44
C MET A 1092 27.93 38.81 -12.09
N PRO A 1093 26.95 39.45 -11.41
CA PRO A 1093 27.14 39.95 -10.05
C PRO A 1093 27.48 38.81 -9.09
N LYS A 1094 28.61 38.90 -8.39
CA LYS A 1094 28.93 37.91 -7.34
C LYS A 1094 28.15 38.25 -6.09
N ALA A 1095 27.56 37.24 -5.44
CA ALA A 1095 26.95 37.40 -4.14
C ALA A 1095 27.94 38.08 -3.17
N ALA A 1096 27.48 39.13 -2.49
CA ALA A 1096 28.30 39.81 -1.50
C ALA A 1096 28.70 38.85 -0.37
N LYS A 1097 29.87 39.06 0.24
CA LYS A 1097 30.32 38.19 1.34
C LYS A 1097 29.28 38.23 2.47
N ARG A 1098 28.82 37.07 2.95
CA ARG A 1098 27.88 36.94 4.07
C ARG A 1098 28.40 37.77 5.26
N GLY A 1099 27.59 38.73 5.75
CA GLY A 1099 27.98 39.69 6.79
C GLY A 1099 28.47 41.06 6.29
N SER A 1100 28.47 41.33 4.98
CA SER A 1100 28.84 42.64 4.42
C SER A 1100 27.72 43.71 4.47
N GLN A 1101 26.68 43.49 5.30
CA GLN A 1101 25.64 44.49 5.52
C GLN A 1101 26.19 45.61 6.40
N ASN A 1102 26.23 46.83 5.87
CA ASN A 1102 26.69 48.01 6.61
C ASN A 1102 25.55 48.80 7.26
N VAL A 1103 24.30 48.42 7.01
CA VAL A 1103 23.09 49.12 7.44
C VAL A 1103 22.03 48.09 7.84
N SER A 1104 21.35 48.32 8.96
CA SER A 1104 20.22 47.53 9.42
C SER A 1104 18.96 47.84 8.60
N PHE A 1105 18.12 46.84 8.33
CA PHE A 1105 16.82 47.04 7.68
C PHE A 1105 15.88 47.97 8.44
N LYS A 1106 16.09 48.16 9.75
CA LYS A 1106 15.32 49.11 10.57
C LYS A 1106 15.59 50.58 10.21
N ASP A 1107 16.76 50.87 9.65
CA ASP A 1107 17.20 52.24 9.37
C ASP A 1107 16.96 52.61 7.90
N LEU A 1108 16.18 51.80 7.16
CA LEU A 1108 15.97 51.95 5.73
C LEU A 1108 15.25 53.26 5.38
N GLY A 1109 14.32 53.71 6.22
CA GLY A 1109 13.64 55.00 6.06
C GLY A 1109 14.61 56.18 6.10
N ASP A 1110 15.51 56.20 7.09
CA ASP A 1110 16.52 57.25 7.26
C ASP A 1110 17.56 57.28 6.13
N VAL A 1111 17.86 56.11 5.55
CA VAL A 1111 18.78 55.99 4.40
C VAL A 1111 18.15 56.49 3.10
N ILE A 1112 16.85 56.28 2.92
CA ILE A 1112 16.10 56.80 1.76
C ILE A 1112 15.95 58.33 1.87
N GLU A 1113 15.71 58.85 3.08
CA GLU A 1113 15.51 60.28 3.32
C GLU A 1113 16.82 61.09 3.36
N ASN A 1114 17.94 60.51 3.80
CA ASN A 1114 19.24 61.20 3.89
C ASN A 1114 20.41 60.33 3.41
N PRO A 1115 20.52 60.06 2.09
CA PRO A 1115 21.55 59.19 1.53
C PRO A 1115 22.98 59.71 1.77
N GLU A 1116 23.19 61.03 1.85
CA GLU A 1116 24.53 61.63 2.00
C GLU A 1116 25.22 61.31 3.33
N LYS A 1117 24.46 61.11 4.42
CA LYS A 1117 25.02 60.77 5.75
C LYS A 1117 25.69 59.40 5.80
N TYR A 1118 25.37 58.51 4.87
CA TYR A 1118 25.85 57.12 4.86
C TYR A 1118 26.93 56.85 3.80
N VAL A 1119 27.25 57.82 2.94
CA VAL A 1119 28.30 57.69 1.91
C VAL A 1119 29.71 57.88 2.49
N ASP A 1120 29.87 58.69 3.55
CA ASP A 1120 31.18 59.17 4.02
C ASP A 1120 31.98 58.24 4.94
N LYS A 1121 31.44 57.08 5.35
CA LYS A 1121 32.18 56.15 6.24
C LYS A 1121 33.20 55.26 5.54
N LYS A 1122 33.35 55.35 4.21
CA LYS A 1122 34.16 54.39 3.43
C LYS A 1122 35.62 54.81 3.11
N ASN A 1123 36.09 56.02 3.42
CA ASN A 1123 37.49 56.41 3.15
C ASN A 1123 38.03 57.56 4.03
N PRO A 1124 38.75 57.30 5.14
CA PRO A 1124 39.37 58.36 5.94
C PRO A 1124 40.73 58.83 5.40
N GLY A 1125 41.01 58.70 4.09
CA GLY A 1125 42.39 58.82 3.57
C GLY A 1125 42.60 59.50 2.22
N LYS A 1126 41.58 60.07 1.57
CA LYS A 1126 41.77 60.80 0.31
C LYS A 1126 40.85 62.01 0.21
N CYS A 1127 41.17 63.06 0.95
CA CYS A 1127 40.72 64.41 0.64
C CYS A 1127 41.75 65.41 1.17
N ASN A 1128 42.89 65.47 0.49
CA ASN A 1128 43.83 66.58 0.47
C ASN A 1128 44.63 66.38 -0.81
N ASP A 1129 44.13 66.95 -1.90
CA ASP A 1129 44.89 67.44 -3.06
C ASP A 1129 43.89 67.70 -4.20
N LYS A 1130 43.39 68.94 -4.23
CA LYS A 1130 43.09 69.76 -5.41
C LYS A 1130 42.19 70.93 -5.01
N LYS A 1131 42.80 71.90 -4.33
CA LYS A 1131 42.61 73.32 -4.64
C LYS A 1131 43.75 73.69 -5.57
N GLU A 1132 43.45 74.02 -6.82
CA GLU A 1132 44.07 75.06 -7.66
C GLU A 1132 43.69 74.82 -9.14
N SER A 1133 43.37 75.94 -9.80
CA SER A 1133 42.85 76.19 -11.15
C SER A 1133 41.42 75.75 -11.46
#